data_AF-A0A927RSK4-F1
#
_entry.id   AF-A0A927RSK4-F1
#
_cell.length_a   1.000
_cell.length_b   1.000
_cell.length_c   1.000
_cell.angle_alpha   90.00
_cell.angle_beta   90.00
_cell.angle_gamma   90.00
#
_symmetry.space_group_name_H-M   'P 1'
#
loop_
_entity.id
_entity.type
_entity.pdbx_description
1 polymer ?
#
loop_
_entity_poly.entity_id
_entity_poly.type
_entity_poly.pdbx_seq_one_letter_code
_entity_poly.pdbx_strand_id
1 'polypeptide(L)'
;MLKHQEIINQLTIEQKLSLLADISALGGMSFETGVYLSETSVKEMNAASVQSESYPSFSGLINSWNLDLVSQVSDRLMARARRNGYTIFDIPNANVKTTPYTSGYTEDPLLAGMMSGAFVTSGARMGMKTCVSDPTLTQTDVDYSDVAPNMRAIKEYFAKPFDMLVKRGVGAMQTSDKTLDGAYETVNSSMLADFGSKVPLVYECKSPSDTLQFARSSDKLCKKGSVATLKAALDKYNFLQEQFEAGEITINEVEAECRDGLAISPEKIDETLDFILRFADECKQAQSRPMPGFKTAEDSLALRAAEESIVLLKNEQNTLPLRGGNVALIGSLAETNNGRIVNLHRQLGSTPNRFQIIGYAKGYDIEQDRSDHLIQQACDLARRADVVLLVLGYTEEGAQRANRNQTSKLPANQLALVEALSRLNKKIVAIIGGNRYVDVKFDKACSAVLLAPLDGSRSAMALQRIISGDACPSGKLAYTCYNNADEHFQELLSYKNAGRNKVGTFYGYRHYDTSRLRVKYPFGHGLSYTKFEYSNASCSASGIQVTVRNTGSYAGSEVVQIYIGKRDSALIRPTKELKAFFKVYLAAGQSTTISISPKQMDLAVWDEKRARFVTENGTYQVYIGSSVRDIRQTGVMYYGTDKLEKTKERYSDYLQNRSNILDKKYYLDVPMKMPLDVKGKSRRFFIVASIVMLCLDIVYGYFNYVRWAPKTWWMYLTVAALNILPITIATILTVKRKKEIKECLENNMSEKQKNREKLNVEDLADEIPYEQLFEEEFTKVYEVEQEVAQTVETEEKTFTTVPFDPEFTLPVVCKQFITFAFERGVAVDAATARMVFSALSSSRLLILRSDDSEMLMKFIPLLSEYFGTEFAVDYYGENTDGNALFERKDGYGNVELSAIARKLTSATPADESLHTAVLMGVRCEDIKSTFAPVIRYIDQPERETEVFIKGAANGSCVLPENVWFIVTLADGEKFTDIPKYILDMACLVDLSLKSGDARTRLVAEKTGEEENGEMRIVEQEIERERTSFQSLAYSQFAKLSRNALRDYQIDEVLWKRVDKTEEYVQNACGEYRIENKQWHRLEKYVATYLAAGGEEEEALDCAMAQRLIPAMAVSLATAKKSPEEKFAHTLENVFGEGHVNRSVKVVKSTDLNV
;
A
#
# COMPACT_ATOMS: atom_id res chain seq x y z
N MET A 1 4.56 -51.60 -23.76
CA MET A 1 4.45 -51.83 -25.21
C MET A 1 3.91 -50.56 -25.85
N LEU A 2 4.57 -50.07 -26.89
CA LEU A 2 4.13 -48.90 -27.65
C LEU A 2 2.85 -49.24 -28.42
N LYS A 3 1.90 -48.30 -28.53
CA LYS A 3 0.62 -48.52 -29.23
C LYS A 3 0.83 -48.69 -30.74
N HIS A 4 1.79 -47.98 -31.31
CA HIS A 4 2.09 -47.95 -32.76
C HIS A 4 3.40 -48.67 -33.11
N GLN A 5 3.78 -49.70 -32.36
CA GLN A 5 5.05 -50.41 -32.55
C GLN A 5 5.24 -50.90 -34.00
N GLU A 6 4.19 -51.41 -34.64
CA GLU A 6 4.24 -51.91 -36.03
C GLU A 6 4.61 -50.81 -37.04
N ILE A 7 4.05 -49.61 -36.87
CA ILE A 7 4.35 -48.45 -37.71
C ILE A 7 5.78 -47.97 -37.45
N ILE A 8 6.17 -47.86 -36.18
CA ILE A 8 7.49 -47.36 -35.78
C ILE A 8 8.61 -48.29 -36.28
N ASN A 9 8.38 -49.61 -36.28
CA ASN A 9 9.35 -50.59 -36.76
C ASN A 9 9.56 -50.55 -38.29
N GLN A 10 8.63 -49.97 -39.05
CA GLN A 10 8.76 -49.81 -40.51
C GLN A 10 9.53 -48.55 -40.91
N LEU A 11 9.78 -47.63 -39.97
CA LEU A 11 10.50 -46.38 -40.22
C LEU A 11 12.01 -46.57 -40.08
N THR A 12 12.75 -46.08 -41.07
CA THR A 12 14.21 -45.92 -40.97
C THR A 12 14.56 -44.89 -39.89
N ILE A 13 15.79 -44.94 -39.37
CA ILE A 13 16.23 -43.96 -38.35
C ILE A 13 16.15 -42.51 -38.87
N GLU A 14 16.44 -42.28 -40.15
CA GLU A 14 16.35 -40.96 -40.78
C GLU A 14 14.89 -40.47 -40.86
N GLN A 15 13.95 -41.37 -41.18
CA GLN A 15 12.52 -41.08 -41.13
C GLN A 15 12.04 -40.78 -39.71
N LYS A 16 12.50 -41.56 -38.71
CA LYS A 16 12.19 -41.33 -37.29
C LYS A 16 12.68 -39.95 -36.82
N LEU A 17 13.92 -39.60 -37.13
CA LEU A 17 14.51 -38.31 -36.78
C LEU A 17 13.85 -37.13 -37.52
N SER A 18 13.45 -37.33 -38.78
CA SER A 18 12.71 -36.33 -39.56
C SER A 18 11.33 -36.03 -38.95
N LEU A 19 10.58 -37.07 -38.55
CA LEU A 19 9.28 -36.93 -37.89
C LEU A 19 9.37 -36.23 -36.52
N LEU A 20 10.47 -36.43 -35.80
CA LEU A 20 10.75 -35.73 -34.54
C LEU A 20 11.20 -34.28 -34.74
N ALA A 21 11.61 -33.90 -35.95
CA ALA A 21 12.08 -32.56 -36.28
C ALA A 21 10.99 -31.70 -36.93
N ASP A 22 10.14 -32.28 -37.78
CA ASP A 22 9.06 -31.56 -38.47
C ASP A 22 7.84 -32.47 -38.70
N ILE A 23 6.68 -32.05 -38.20
CA ILE A 23 5.42 -32.79 -38.38
C ILE A 23 4.92 -32.74 -39.84
N SER A 24 5.38 -31.78 -40.65
CA SER A 24 5.06 -31.68 -42.07
C SER A 24 5.56 -32.90 -42.87
N ALA A 25 6.60 -33.58 -42.36
CA ALA A 25 7.10 -34.83 -42.92
C ALA A 25 6.08 -35.98 -42.85
N LEU A 26 5.07 -35.91 -41.96
CA LEU A 26 3.96 -36.87 -41.95
C LEU A 26 3.07 -36.74 -43.20
N GLY A 27 3.01 -35.57 -43.82
CA GLY A 27 2.25 -35.36 -45.06
C GLY A 27 2.89 -36.02 -46.29
N GLY A 28 4.21 -36.24 -46.27
CA GLY A 28 4.96 -36.85 -47.38
C GLY A 28 5.06 -38.37 -47.35
N MET A 29 4.95 -39.01 -46.18
CA MET A 29 5.06 -40.48 -46.03
C MET A 29 3.83 -41.27 -46.50
N SER A 30 2.73 -40.60 -46.88
CA SER A 30 1.45 -41.26 -47.19
C SER A 30 1.51 -42.25 -48.36
N PHE A 31 2.52 -42.17 -49.23
CA PHE A 31 2.63 -43.01 -50.43
C PHE A 31 3.46 -44.29 -50.23
N GLU A 32 4.39 -44.34 -49.27
CA GLU A 32 5.34 -45.47 -49.15
C GLU A 32 5.07 -46.40 -47.96
N THR A 33 4.48 -45.91 -46.86
CA THR A 33 4.33 -46.68 -45.60
C THR A 33 2.89 -47.05 -45.22
N GLY A 34 1.89 -46.65 -46.03
CA GLY A 34 0.48 -46.96 -45.77
C GLY A 34 -0.15 -46.23 -44.57
N VAL A 35 0.58 -45.30 -43.95
CA VAL A 35 0.08 -44.49 -42.83
C VAL A 35 -0.61 -43.23 -43.37
N TYR A 36 -1.94 -43.28 -43.50
CA TYR A 36 -2.76 -42.12 -43.87
C TYR A 36 -3.06 -41.25 -42.64
N LEU A 37 -2.23 -40.25 -42.37
CA LEU A 37 -2.61 -39.12 -41.51
C LEU A 37 -3.13 -38.01 -42.43
N SER A 38 -4.45 -38.00 -42.67
CA SER A 38 -5.13 -36.97 -43.47
C SER A 38 -4.63 -35.58 -43.07
N GLU A 39 -4.21 -34.79 -44.06
CA GLU A 39 -3.90 -33.36 -44.02
C GLU A 39 -4.18 -32.72 -42.66
N THR A 40 -3.29 -32.95 -41.69
CA THR A 40 -3.29 -32.16 -40.47
C THR A 40 -2.70 -30.84 -40.91
N SER A 41 -3.51 -30.00 -41.56
CA SER A 41 -3.09 -28.68 -41.99
C SER A 41 -2.91 -27.85 -40.73
N VAL A 42 -1.70 -27.94 -40.18
CA VAL A 42 -1.14 -27.04 -39.17
C VAL A 42 -0.87 -25.64 -39.81
N LYS A 43 -1.36 -25.42 -41.04
CA LYS A 43 -1.24 -24.16 -41.79
C LYS A 43 -2.02 -23.04 -41.11
N GLU A 44 -1.29 -22.21 -40.36
CA GLU A 44 -1.71 -20.95 -39.75
C GLU A 44 -2.63 -21.09 -38.53
N MET A 45 -2.03 -21.37 -37.38
CA MET A 45 -2.69 -21.32 -36.08
C MET A 45 -3.05 -19.89 -35.62
N ASN A 46 -2.52 -18.85 -36.27
CA ASN A 46 -2.91 -17.45 -36.06
C ASN A 46 -3.99 -16.94 -37.05
N ALA A 47 -4.35 -17.65 -38.12
CA ALA A 47 -5.35 -17.12 -39.06
C ALA A 47 -6.78 -17.09 -38.46
N ALA A 48 -7.07 -17.95 -37.48
CA ALA A 48 -8.32 -17.90 -36.74
C ALA A 48 -8.40 -16.68 -35.79
N SER A 49 -7.27 -16.15 -35.32
CA SER A 49 -7.21 -14.88 -34.57
C SER A 49 -7.23 -13.67 -35.52
N VAL A 50 -6.67 -13.78 -36.72
CA VAL A 50 -6.67 -12.71 -37.75
C VAL A 50 -8.05 -12.50 -38.43
N GLN A 51 -8.97 -13.47 -38.37
CA GLN A 51 -10.39 -13.26 -38.74
C GLN A 51 -11.35 -13.09 -37.53
N SER A 52 -10.83 -12.78 -36.33
CA SER A 52 -11.60 -12.70 -35.07
C SER A 52 -12.29 -11.36 -34.79
N GLU A 53 -12.41 -10.46 -35.78
CA GLU A 53 -13.06 -9.15 -35.60
C GLU A 53 -14.49 -9.24 -35.02
N SER A 54 -15.15 -10.40 -35.04
CA SER A 54 -16.50 -10.57 -34.49
C SER A 54 -16.58 -10.28 -32.98
N TYR A 55 -15.61 -10.71 -32.17
CA TYR A 55 -15.70 -10.72 -30.70
C TYR A 55 -14.66 -9.81 -30.03
N PRO A 56 -14.87 -9.38 -28.77
CA PRO A 56 -13.81 -8.76 -27.97
C PRO A 56 -12.58 -9.67 -27.84
N SER A 57 -11.38 -9.09 -27.77
CA SER A 57 -10.18 -9.84 -27.38
C SER A 57 -10.35 -10.53 -26.03
N PHE A 58 -9.54 -11.54 -25.77
CA PHE A 58 -9.60 -12.27 -24.50
C PHE A 58 -9.31 -11.37 -23.28
N SER A 59 -8.44 -10.36 -23.42
CA SER A 59 -8.20 -9.33 -22.39
C SER A 59 -9.45 -8.52 -22.03
N GLY A 60 -10.33 -8.29 -23.00
CA GLY A 60 -11.65 -7.73 -22.75
C GLY A 60 -12.59 -8.76 -22.15
N LEU A 61 -12.72 -9.91 -22.81
CA LEU A 61 -13.68 -10.96 -22.49
C LEU A 61 -13.52 -11.51 -21.07
N ILE A 62 -12.30 -11.55 -20.54
CA ILE A 62 -12.04 -12.01 -19.17
C ILE A 62 -12.76 -11.14 -18.12
N ASN A 63 -12.95 -9.86 -18.39
CA ASN A 63 -13.69 -8.95 -17.51
C ASN A 63 -15.19 -9.27 -17.45
N SER A 64 -15.71 -10.16 -18.32
CA SER A 64 -17.09 -10.63 -18.21
C SER A 64 -17.34 -11.51 -16.99
N TRP A 65 -16.32 -12.22 -16.49
CA TRP A 65 -16.44 -13.24 -15.44
C TRP A 65 -17.58 -14.25 -15.72
N ASN A 66 -17.82 -14.55 -16.99
CA ASN A 66 -18.93 -15.39 -17.44
C ASN A 66 -18.41 -16.60 -18.23
N LEU A 67 -18.25 -17.73 -17.54
CA LEU A 67 -17.74 -18.97 -18.14
C LEU A 67 -18.62 -19.52 -19.25
N ASP A 68 -19.93 -19.36 -19.13
CA ASP A 68 -20.88 -19.76 -20.17
C ASP A 68 -20.72 -18.90 -21.43
N LEU A 69 -20.60 -17.58 -21.26
CA LEU A 69 -20.34 -16.66 -22.37
C LEU A 69 -19.03 -16.99 -23.08
N VAL A 70 -17.93 -17.17 -22.33
CA VAL A 70 -16.63 -17.55 -22.88
C VAL A 70 -16.75 -18.88 -23.63
N SER A 71 -17.42 -19.87 -23.05
CA SER A 71 -17.65 -21.19 -23.68
C SER A 71 -18.41 -21.06 -25.00
N GLN A 72 -19.46 -20.24 -25.06
CA GLN A 72 -20.22 -19.99 -26.28
C GLN A 72 -19.37 -19.30 -27.35
N VAL A 73 -18.54 -18.32 -26.97
CA VAL A 73 -17.62 -17.64 -27.89
C VAL A 73 -16.58 -18.62 -28.43
N SER A 74 -15.94 -19.41 -27.56
CA SER A 74 -14.95 -20.40 -27.97
C SER A 74 -15.53 -21.49 -28.86
N ASP A 75 -16.76 -21.94 -28.61
CA ASP A 75 -17.45 -22.90 -29.48
C ASP A 75 -17.60 -22.35 -30.91
N ARG A 76 -17.86 -21.04 -31.08
CA ARG A 76 -17.97 -20.40 -32.40
C ARG A 76 -16.64 -20.31 -33.12
N LEU A 77 -15.62 -19.86 -32.41
CA LEU A 77 -14.27 -19.75 -32.97
C LEU A 77 -13.76 -21.12 -33.41
N MET A 78 -13.94 -22.13 -32.57
CA MET A 78 -13.54 -23.52 -32.88
C MET A 78 -14.37 -24.14 -33.99
N ALA A 79 -15.69 -23.90 -34.05
CA ALA A 79 -16.48 -24.39 -35.17
C ALA A 79 -16.07 -23.77 -36.51
N ARG A 80 -15.70 -22.48 -36.52
CA ARG A 80 -15.13 -21.83 -37.71
C ARG A 80 -13.78 -22.47 -38.07
N ALA A 81 -12.91 -22.65 -37.09
CA ALA A 81 -11.62 -23.29 -37.30
C ALA A 81 -11.78 -24.72 -37.88
N ARG A 82 -12.65 -25.52 -37.28
CA ARG A 82 -12.94 -26.88 -37.75
C ARG A 82 -13.47 -26.93 -39.18
N ARG A 83 -14.33 -25.98 -39.58
CA ARG A 83 -14.82 -25.88 -40.97
C ARG A 83 -13.69 -25.55 -41.97
N ASN A 84 -12.64 -24.88 -41.51
CA ASN A 84 -11.46 -24.57 -42.30
C ASN A 84 -10.42 -25.71 -42.29
N GLY A 85 -10.76 -26.89 -41.75
CA GLY A 85 -9.88 -28.06 -41.74
C GLY A 85 -8.99 -28.21 -40.51
N TYR A 86 -9.04 -27.26 -39.57
CA TYR A 86 -8.19 -27.30 -38.37
C TYR A 86 -8.58 -28.44 -37.42
N THR A 87 -7.57 -29.10 -36.84
CA THR A 87 -7.70 -30.18 -35.84
C THR A 87 -7.33 -29.72 -34.43
N ILE A 88 -6.46 -28.72 -34.33
CA ILE A 88 -5.92 -28.15 -33.09
C ILE A 88 -6.27 -26.66 -33.06
N PHE A 89 -6.58 -26.15 -31.87
CA PHE A 89 -6.92 -24.75 -31.64
C PHE A 89 -6.06 -24.15 -30.53
N ASP A 90 -5.37 -23.05 -30.82
CA ASP A 90 -4.64 -22.30 -29.80
C ASP A 90 -5.59 -21.54 -28.89
N ILE A 91 -5.47 -21.78 -27.60
CA ILE A 91 -6.26 -21.12 -26.59
C ILE A 91 -5.44 -20.00 -25.94
N PRO A 92 -6.09 -18.98 -25.37
CA PRO A 92 -5.37 -17.95 -24.63
C PRO A 92 -4.48 -18.56 -23.54
N ASN A 93 -3.26 -18.02 -23.40
CA ASN A 93 -2.35 -18.45 -22.34
C ASN A 93 -3.02 -18.33 -20.95
N ALA A 94 -2.55 -19.13 -20.01
CA ALA A 94 -3.07 -19.16 -18.65
C ALA A 94 -2.10 -18.52 -17.64
N ASN A 95 -1.14 -17.72 -18.13
CA ASN A 95 -0.19 -17.03 -17.26
C ASN A 95 -0.91 -16.00 -16.39
N VAL A 96 -0.43 -15.90 -15.15
CA VAL A 96 -0.92 -14.95 -14.16
C VAL A 96 -0.28 -13.59 -14.36
N LYS A 97 -1.07 -12.54 -14.23
CA LYS A 97 -0.65 -11.15 -14.34
C LYS A 97 -0.14 -10.66 -12.98
N THR A 98 1.11 -10.97 -12.67
CA THR A 98 1.79 -10.55 -11.43
C THR A 98 2.04 -9.04 -11.36
N THR A 99 2.25 -8.40 -12.50
CA THR A 99 2.50 -6.95 -12.62
C THR A 99 1.76 -6.34 -13.81
N PRO A 100 1.67 -5.01 -13.91
CA PRO A 100 1.16 -4.32 -15.10
C PRO A 100 1.80 -4.77 -16.41
N TYR A 101 3.08 -5.14 -16.38
CA TYR A 101 3.92 -5.38 -17.56
C TYR A 101 3.91 -6.84 -18.04
N THR A 102 3.49 -7.78 -17.19
CA THR A 102 3.46 -9.20 -17.57
C THR A 102 2.32 -9.50 -18.54
N SER A 103 2.55 -10.52 -19.38
CA SER A 103 1.66 -10.92 -20.49
C SER A 103 0.43 -11.72 -20.05
N GLY A 104 0.26 -11.96 -18.74
CA GLY A 104 -0.94 -12.60 -18.20
C GLY A 104 -2.19 -11.71 -18.30
N TYR A 105 -3.37 -12.34 -18.30
CA TYR A 105 -4.67 -11.65 -18.44
C TYR A 105 -5.34 -11.31 -17.11
N THR A 106 -5.01 -12.03 -16.04
CA THR A 106 -5.60 -11.86 -14.69
C THR A 106 -4.56 -12.18 -13.63
N GLU A 107 -4.62 -11.46 -12.51
CA GLU A 107 -3.74 -11.70 -11.35
C GLU A 107 -4.22 -12.85 -10.45
N ASP A 108 -5.31 -13.52 -10.79
CA ASP A 108 -5.81 -14.65 -10.01
C ASP A 108 -5.68 -15.99 -10.76
N PRO A 109 -4.99 -16.99 -10.17
CA PRO A 109 -4.75 -18.27 -10.85
C PRO A 109 -6.01 -19.11 -11.06
N LEU A 110 -7.03 -18.97 -10.20
CA LEU A 110 -8.30 -19.65 -10.42
C LEU A 110 -9.00 -19.00 -11.62
N LEU A 111 -9.10 -17.67 -11.67
CA LEU A 111 -9.75 -16.99 -12.79
C LEU A 111 -9.03 -17.31 -14.12
N ALA A 112 -7.70 -17.31 -14.14
CA ALA A 112 -6.92 -17.69 -15.32
C ALA A 112 -7.26 -19.11 -15.78
N GLY A 113 -7.14 -20.09 -14.89
CA GLY A 113 -7.39 -21.50 -15.21
C GLY A 113 -8.85 -21.80 -15.58
N MET A 114 -9.82 -21.10 -14.99
CA MET A 114 -11.24 -21.27 -15.32
C MET A 114 -11.57 -20.68 -16.70
N MET A 115 -11.09 -19.46 -16.99
CA MET A 115 -11.42 -18.75 -18.23
C MET A 115 -10.71 -19.37 -19.44
N SER A 116 -9.43 -19.70 -19.35
CA SER A 116 -8.75 -20.47 -20.41
C SER A 116 -9.28 -21.90 -20.49
N GLY A 117 -9.66 -22.52 -19.36
CA GLY A 117 -10.25 -23.86 -19.31
C GLY A 117 -11.62 -23.99 -19.99
N ALA A 118 -12.35 -22.88 -20.17
CA ALA A 118 -13.57 -22.85 -20.96
C ALA A 118 -13.30 -23.20 -22.45
N PHE A 119 -12.16 -22.77 -22.99
CA PHE A 119 -11.74 -23.16 -24.34
C PHE A 119 -11.40 -24.65 -24.42
N VAL A 120 -10.69 -25.21 -23.43
CA VAL A 120 -10.40 -26.66 -23.40
C VAL A 120 -11.68 -27.50 -23.44
N THR A 121 -12.67 -27.12 -22.63
CA THR A 121 -13.98 -27.78 -22.58
C THR A 121 -14.72 -27.66 -23.92
N SER A 122 -14.58 -26.52 -24.59
CA SER A 122 -15.18 -26.24 -25.91
C SER A 122 -14.54 -27.07 -27.01
N GLY A 123 -13.22 -27.28 -26.99
CA GLY A 123 -12.53 -28.15 -27.94
C GLY A 123 -13.10 -29.57 -27.91
N ALA A 124 -13.29 -30.12 -26.71
CA ALA A 124 -13.90 -31.45 -26.54
C ALA A 124 -15.33 -31.55 -27.11
N ARG A 125 -16.14 -30.47 -27.02
CA ARG A 125 -17.49 -30.40 -27.60
C ARG A 125 -17.46 -30.20 -29.11
N MET A 126 -16.56 -29.35 -29.61
CA MET A 126 -16.43 -29.02 -31.03
C MET A 126 -15.64 -30.06 -31.82
N GLY A 127 -15.08 -31.09 -31.17
CA GLY A 127 -14.29 -32.13 -31.83
C GLY A 127 -12.91 -31.64 -32.26
N MET A 128 -12.28 -30.79 -31.45
CA MET A 128 -10.92 -30.27 -31.67
C MET A 128 -10.05 -30.48 -30.43
N LYS A 129 -8.74 -30.64 -30.64
CA LYS A 129 -7.76 -30.55 -29.56
C LYS A 129 -7.38 -29.10 -29.32
N THR A 130 -6.89 -28.80 -28.11
CA THR A 130 -6.50 -27.44 -27.71
C THR A 130 -5.02 -27.38 -27.36
N CYS A 131 -4.38 -26.27 -27.68
CA CYS A 131 -2.99 -26.00 -27.36
C CYS A 131 -2.89 -24.71 -26.54
N VAL A 132 -2.21 -24.76 -25.39
CA VAL A 132 -1.99 -23.57 -24.54
C VAL A 132 -0.53 -23.15 -24.56
N SER A 133 -0.28 -21.85 -24.73
CA SER A 133 1.09 -21.33 -24.85
C SER A 133 1.76 -20.98 -23.53
N ASP A 134 3.08 -21.19 -23.51
CA ASP A 134 4.10 -20.80 -22.53
C ASP A 134 3.77 -21.12 -21.05
N PRO A 135 3.73 -22.40 -20.64
CA PRO A 135 3.60 -22.82 -19.24
C PRO A 135 4.90 -22.62 -18.44
N THR A 136 5.51 -21.43 -18.55
CA THR A 136 6.82 -21.07 -18.01
C THR A 136 6.81 -19.66 -17.45
N LEU A 137 7.69 -19.40 -16.48
CA LEU A 137 7.94 -18.06 -15.98
C LEU A 137 8.68 -17.21 -17.03
N THR A 138 8.35 -15.93 -17.11
CA THR A 138 9.06 -14.94 -17.92
C THR A 138 10.12 -14.20 -17.09
N GLN A 139 11.05 -13.50 -17.74
CA GLN A 139 12.04 -12.66 -17.03
C GLN A 139 11.34 -11.64 -16.13
N THR A 140 10.28 -11.02 -16.63
CA THR A 140 9.46 -10.07 -15.86
C THR A 140 8.82 -10.74 -14.64
N ASP A 141 8.40 -12.00 -14.70
CA ASP A 141 7.89 -12.70 -13.51
C ASP A 141 9.00 -12.86 -12.45
N VAL A 142 10.22 -13.21 -12.87
CA VAL A 142 11.38 -13.40 -11.99
C VAL A 142 11.81 -12.09 -11.32
N ASP A 143 11.81 -10.99 -12.09
CA ASP A 143 12.17 -9.65 -11.64
C ASP A 143 11.36 -9.18 -10.43
N TYR A 144 10.10 -9.61 -10.33
CA TYR A 144 9.19 -9.27 -9.22
C TYR A 144 8.88 -10.43 -8.27
N SER A 145 9.58 -11.55 -8.40
CA SER A 145 9.48 -12.72 -7.51
C SER A 145 10.58 -12.72 -6.44
N ASP A 146 10.53 -13.68 -5.51
CA ASP A 146 11.56 -13.93 -4.48
C ASP A 146 12.96 -14.06 -5.09
N VAL A 147 14.00 -13.64 -4.36
CA VAL A 147 15.40 -13.77 -4.82
C VAL A 147 15.73 -15.21 -5.22
N ALA A 148 15.35 -16.17 -4.36
CA ALA A 148 15.39 -17.60 -4.67
C ALA A 148 13.97 -18.11 -4.96
N PRO A 149 13.80 -19.12 -5.86
CA PRO A 149 12.48 -19.63 -6.17
C PRO A 149 11.70 -20.16 -4.96
N ASN A 150 10.51 -19.62 -4.75
CA ASN A 150 9.58 -20.07 -3.74
C ASN A 150 8.68 -21.17 -4.30
N MET A 151 8.91 -22.44 -3.95
CA MET A 151 8.21 -23.57 -4.56
C MET A 151 6.70 -23.54 -4.30
N ARG A 152 6.29 -23.00 -3.16
CA ARG A 152 4.88 -22.76 -2.89
C ARG A 152 4.25 -21.75 -3.85
N ALA A 153 4.93 -20.64 -4.15
CA ALA A 153 4.49 -19.69 -5.19
C ALA A 153 4.39 -20.37 -6.56
N ILE A 154 5.41 -21.14 -6.94
CA ILE A 154 5.43 -21.86 -8.22
C ILE A 154 4.23 -22.80 -8.32
N LYS A 155 3.98 -23.65 -7.31
CA LYS A 155 2.92 -24.67 -7.35
C LYS A 155 1.51 -24.09 -7.12
N GLU A 156 1.34 -23.14 -6.20
CA GLU A 156 0.02 -22.60 -5.85
C GLU A 156 -0.45 -21.44 -6.75
N TYR A 157 0.47 -20.77 -7.43
CA TYR A 157 0.18 -19.55 -8.19
C TYR A 157 0.49 -19.69 -9.68
N PHE A 158 1.75 -19.93 -10.06
CA PHE A 158 2.16 -19.93 -11.48
C PHE A 158 1.77 -21.21 -12.23
N ALA A 159 2.00 -22.39 -11.65
CA ALA A 159 1.69 -23.67 -12.27
C ALA A 159 0.19 -24.04 -12.20
N LYS A 160 -0.52 -23.49 -11.20
CA LYS A 160 -1.91 -23.85 -10.89
C LYS A 160 -2.89 -23.69 -12.07
N PRO A 161 -2.87 -22.60 -12.87
CA PRO A 161 -3.72 -22.48 -14.03
C PRO A 161 -3.47 -23.59 -15.05
N PHE A 162 -2.22 -23.96 -15.31
CA PHE A 162 -1.87 -25.03 -16.25
C PHE A 162 -2.25 -26.41 -15.74
N ASP A 163 -2.03 -26.70 -14.45
CA ASP A 163 -2.53 -27.92 -13.81
C ASP A 163 -4.06 -28.06 -13.95
N MET A 164 -4.79 -26.94 -13.88
CA MET A 164 -6.22 -26.90 -14.11
C MET A 164 -6.60 -27.20 -15.57
N LEU A 165 -5.78 -26.81 -16.54
CA LEU A 165 -5.98 -27.13 -17.96
C LEU A 165 -5.64 -28.60 -18.28
N VAL A 166 -4.54 -29.13 -17.73
CA VAL A 166 -4.18 -30.55 -17.84
C VAL A 166 -5.31 -31.44 -17.32
N LYS A 167 -5.85 -31.14 -16.12
CA LYS A 167 -6.99 -31.86 -15.54
C LYS A 167 -8.27 -31.77 -16.37
N ARG A 168 -8.41 -30.75 -17.22
CA ARG A 168 -9.54 -30.60 -18.16
C ARG A 168 -9.30 -31.29 -19.51
N GLY A 169 -8.12 -31.85 -19.73
CA GLY A 169 -7.77 -32.54 -20.97
C GLY A 169 -7.33 -31.59 -22.08
N VAL A 170 -6.52 -30.58 -21.77
CA VAL A 170 -5.81 -29.80 -22.80
C VAL A 170 -4.99 -30.74 -23.68
N GLY A 171 -5.00 -30.50 -24.98
CA GLY A 171 -4.42 -31.42 -25.96
C GLY A 171 -2.90 -31.34 -26.05
N ALA A 172 -2.35 -30.12 -26.01
CA ALA A 172 -0.94 -29.83 -26.12
C ALA A 172 -0.58 -28.56 -25.33
N MET A 173 0.71 -28.34 -25.06
CA MET A 173 1.24 -27.09 -24.55
C MET A 173 2.36 -26.58 -25.44
N GLN A 174 2.25 -25.35 -25.92
CA GLN A 174 3.33 -24.69 -26.64
C GLN A 174 4.31 -24.05 -25.66
N THR A 175 5.61 -24.08 -25.93
CA THR A 175 6.66 -23.45 -25.14
C THR A 175 7.67 -22.73 -26.05
N SER A 176 8.19 -21.60 -25.59
CA SER A 176 9.19 -20.77 -26.28
C SER A 176 10.60 -20.94 -25.72
N ASP A 177 11.62 -20.60 -26.52
CA ASP A 177 13.06 -20.69 -26.22
C ASP A 177 13.56 -19.68 -25.17
N LYS A 178 12.68 -19.14 -24.31
CA LYS A 178 13.06 -18.11 -23.34
C LYS A 178 13.87 -18.76 -22.21
N THR A 179 15.19 -18.60 -22.26
CA THR A 179 16.09 -18.95 -21.17
C THR A 179 15.97 -17.91 -20.06
N LEU A 180 15.85 -18.38 -18.81
CA LEU A 180 16.00 -17.57 -17.60
C LEU A 180 17.39 -17.81 -17.02
N ASP A 181 17.92 -16.84 -16.30
CA ASP A 181 19.21 -17.00 -15.62
C ASP A 181 19.04 -17.60 -14.21
N GLY A 182 20.02 -18.39 -13.78
CA GLY A 182 20.16 -18.87 -12.41
C GLY A 182 19.12 -19.92 -11.98
N ALA A 183 18.76 -19.90 -10.69
CA ALA A 183 17.92 -20.95 -10.09
C ALA A 183 16.51 -21.07 -10.71
N TYR A 184 16.00 -20.02 -11.35
CA TYR A 184 14.71 -20.03 -12.03
C TYR A 184 14.72 -20.79 -13.36
N GLU A 185 15.89 -21.00 -13.99
CA GLU A 185 16.02 -21.85 -15.17
C GLU A 185 15.63 -23.32 -14.85
N THR A 186 16.10 -23.80 -13.70
CA THR A 186 15.80 -25.14 -13.19
C THR A 186 14.30 -25.29 -12.90
N VAL A 187 13.64 -24.22 -12.42
CA VAL A 187 12.19 -24.20 -12.19
C VAL A 187 11.42 -24.35 -13.48
N ASN A 188 11.73 -23.56 -14.51
CA ASN A 188 11.09 -23.69 -15.82
C ASN A 188 11.30 -25.08 -16.40
N SER A 189 12.52 -25.62 -16.31
CA SER A 189 12.84 -26.97 -16.79
C SER A 189 12.04 -28.05 -16.04
N SER A 190 11.89 -27.90 -14.72
CA SER A 190 11.09 -28.81 -13.89
C SER A 190 9.58 -28.72 -14.21
N MET A 191 9.05 -27.51 -14.42
CA MET A 191 7.65 -27.30 -14.81
C MET A 191 7.36 -27.94 -16.16
N LEU A 192 8.23 -27.71 -17.16
CA LEU A 192 8.10 -28.32 -18.48
C LEU A 192 8.18 -29.85 -18.41
N ALA A 193 9.08 -30.41 -17.60
CA ALA A 193 9.15 -31.86 -17.42
C ALA A 193 7.87 -32.43 -16.77
N ASP A 194 7.34 -31.77 -15.73
CA ASP A 194 6.11 -32.17 -15.04
C ASP A 194 4.90 -32.14 -16.01
N PHE A 195 4.76 -31.09 -16.82
CA PHE A 195 3.69 -31.01 -17.81
C PHE A 195 3.90 -31.93 -19.01
N GLY A 196 5.13 -32.02 -19.52
CA GLY A 196 5.51 -32.87 -20.66
C GLY A 196 5.33 -34.37 -20.41
N SER A 197 5.36 -34.79 -19.14
CA SER A 197 5.00 -36.16 -18.76
C SER A 197 3.50 -36.48 -18.90
N LYS A 198 2.64 -35.46 -18.97
CA LYS A 198 1.17 -35.58 -18.98
C LYS A 198 0.56 -35.17 -20.32
N VAL A 199 1.16 -34.20 -21.00
CA VAL A 199 0.63 -33.55 -22.20
C VAL A 199 1.77 -33.27 -23.19
N PRO A 200 1.57 -33.42 -24.51
CA PRO A 200 2.56 -33.04 -25.51
C PRO A 200 3.04 -31.59 -25.39
N LEU A 201 4.36 -31.40 -25.45
CA LEU A 201 4.99 -30.09 -25.58
C LEU A 201 5.27 -29.76 -27.05
N VAL A 202 5.02 -28.53 -27.48
CA VAL A 202 5.20 -28.06 -28.86
C VAL A 202 6.07 -26.81 -28.84
N TYR A 203 6.98 -26.64 -29.80
CA TYR A 203 7.92 -25.51 -29.82
C TYR A 203 7.59 -24.52 -30.94
N GLU A 204 7.74 -23.22 -30.66
CA GLU A 204 7.45 -22.13 -31.61
C GLU A 204 8.56 -21.99 -32.68
N CYS A 205 8.18 -21.98 -33.97
CA CYS A 205 9.08 -21.64 -35.08
C CYS A 205 8.92 -20.17 -35.49
N LYS A 206 10.04 -19.46 -35.65
CA LYS A 206 10.08 -17.99 -35.89
C LYS A 206 9.63 -17.54 -37.29
N SER A 207 9.15 -18.42 -38.17
CA SER A 207 8.72 -18.06 -39.53
C SER A 207 7.22 -18.34 -39.76
N PRO A 208 6.47 -17.42 -40.40
CA PRO A 208 5.07 -17.63 -40.79
C PRO A 208 4.83 -18.81 -41.75
N SER A 209 5.89 -19.33 -42.38
CA SER A 209 5.84 -20.46 -43.32
C SER A 209 6.00 -21.84 -42.68
N ASP A 210 6.33 -21.92 -41.40
CA ASP A 210 6.87 -23.15 -40.81
C ASP A 210 5.85 -23.85 -39.90
N THR A 211 5.65 -25.14 -40.21
CA THR A 211 4.79 -26.09 -39.50
C THR A 211 5.20 -26.24 -38.02
N LEU A 212 4.25 -26.43 -37.09
CA LEU A 212 4.62 -26.71 -35.69
C LEU A 212 5.46 -27.98 -35.62
N GLN A 213 6.61 -27.89 -34.95
CA GLN A 213 7.42 -29.04 -34.60
C GLN A 213 6.77 -29.75 -33.41
N PHE A 214 6.22 -30.94 -33.63
CA PHE A 214 5.42 -31.66 -32.64
C PHE A 214 6.25 -32.56 -31.72
N ALA A 215 5.86 -32.54 -30.45
CA ALA A 215 6.21 -33.38 -29.30
C ALA A 215 7.64 -33.95 -29.22
N ARG A 216 8.33 -33.55 -28.15
CA ARG A 216 9.38 -34.37 -27.59
C ARG A 216 9.13 -34.62 -26.11
N SER A 217 9.62 -35.76 -25.62
CA SER A 217 9.75 -36.04 -24.18
C SER A 217 10.45 -34.89 -23.46
N SER A 218 10.33 -34.87 -22.14
CA SER A 218 10.90 -33.91 -21.17
C SER A 218 12.42 -33.64 -21.27
N ASP A 219 13.12 -34.12 -22.30
CA ASP A 219 14.57 -34.05 -22.44
C ASP A 219 15.04 -32.71 -23.00
N LYS A 220 16.14 -32.18 -22.47
CA LYS A 220 16.72 -30.88 -22.87
C LYS A 220 17.18 -30.84 -24.35
N LEU A 221 17.47 -32.00 -24.94
CA LEU A 221 17.95 -32.20 -26.32
C LEU A 221 16.97 -31.66 -27.36
N CYS A 222 15.72 -31.66 -26.93
CA CYS A 222 14.54 -31.34 -27.68
C CYS A 222 14.39 -29.84 -27.97
N LYS A 223 15.16 -28.98 -27.29
CA LYS A 223 15.17 -27.52 -27.49
C LYS A 223 15.87 -27.07 -28.79
N LYS A 224 16.61 -27.95 -29.49
CA LYS A 224 17.47 -27.57 -30.65
C LYS A 224 17.45 -28.51 -31.86
N GLY A 225 16.69 -29.59 -31.81
CA GLY A 225 16.85 -30.69 -32.76
C GLY A 225 16.45 -30.35 -34.21
N SER A 226 17.37 -29.82 -35.02
CA SER A 226 17.39 -30.16 -36.44
C SER A 226 17.65 -31.67 -36.59
N VAL A 227 17.35 -32.26 -37.74
CA VAL A 227 17.68 -33.68 -38.01
C VAL A 227 19.17 -33.94 -37.72
N ALA A 228 20.06 -32.98 -38.03
CA ALA A 228 21.49 -33.08 -37.75
C ALA A 228 21.82 -33.10 -36.25
N THR A 229 21.14 -32.30 -35.44
CA THR A 229 21.36 -32.23 -33.99
C THR A 229 20.83 -33.48 -33.28
N LEU A 230 19.68 -34.01 -33.70
CA LEU A 230 19.17 -35.27 -33.17
C LEU A 230 20.05 -36.46 -33.58
N LYS A 231 20.57 -36.45 -34.81
CA LYS A 231 21.55 -37.45 -35.27
C LYS A 231 22.83 -37.41 -34.44
N ALA A 232 23.39 -36.22 -34.21
CA ALA A 232 24.59 -36.06 -33.39
C ALA A 232 24.39 -36.56 -31.94
N ALA A 233 23.20 -36.39 -31.37
CA ALA A 233 22.88 -36.90 -30.04
C ALA A 233 22.68 -38.43 -30.01
N LEU A 234 22.11 -39.01 -31.06
CA LEU A 234 22.02 -40.45 -31.21
C LEU A 234 23.42 -41.06 -31.39
N ASP A 235 24.27 -40.43 -32.19
CA ASP A 235 25.68 -40.82 -32.36
C ASP A 235 26.43 -40.73 -31.03
N LYS A 236 26.19 -39.67 -30.24
CA LYS A 236 26.74 -39.53 -28.87
C LYS A 236 26.26 -40.65 -27.95
N TYR A 237 24.97 -41.01 -28.01
CA TYR A 237 24.43 -42.13 -27.23
C TYR A 237 25.13 -43.45 -27.57
N ASN A 238 25.28 -43.75 -28.86
CA ASN A 238 25.96 -44.97 -29.32
C ASN A 238 27.42 -45.01 -28.82
N PHE A 239 28.13 -43.88 -28.90
CA PHE A 239 29.49 -43.77 -28.38
C PHE A 239 29.56 -44.00 -26.85
N LEU A 240 28.65 -43.40 -26.08
CA LEU A 240 28.57 -43.61 -24.63
C LEU A 240 28.23 -45.08 -24.29
N GLN A 241 27.37 -45.72 -25.08
CA GLN A 241 27.03 -47.13 -24.91
C GLN A 241 28.26 -48.03 -25.12
N GLU A 242 29.08 -47.76 -26.14
CA GLU A 242 30.35 -48.46 -26.38
C GLU A 242 31.32 -48.31 -25.19
N GLN A 243 31.45 -47.09 -24.65
CA GLN A 243 32.28 -46.84 -23.46
C GLN A 243 31.77 -47.55 -22.20
N PHE A 244 30.45 -47.62 -22.04
CA PHE A 244 29.82 -48.36 -20.94
C PHE A 244 30.07 -49.87 -21.07
N GLU A 245 29.92 -50.43 -22.27
CA GLU A 245 30.22 -51.84 -22.56
C GLU A 245 31.71 -52.17 -22.37
N ALA A 246 32.60 -51.21 -22.66
CA ALA A 246 34.03 -51.29 -22.38
C ALA A 246 34.39 -51.12 -20.88
N GLY A 247 33.42 -50.75 -20.03
CA GLY A 247 33.61 -50.52 -18.59
C GLY A 247 34.35 -49.22 -18.26
N GLU A 248 34.47 -48.29 -19.21
CA GLU A 248 35.14 -46.99 -19.05
C GLU A 248 34.27 -45.98 -18.29
N ILE A 249 32.94 -46.12 -18.41
CA ILE A 249 31.95 -45.28 -17.75
C ILE A 249 30.85 -46.14 -17.13
N THR A 250 30.08 -45.54 -16.24
CA THR A 250 28.93 -46.14 -15.57
C THR A 250 27.63 -45.86 -16.32
N ILE A 251 26.62 -46.71 -16.15
CA ILE A 251 25.28 -46.48 -16.73
C ILE A 251 24.67 -45.16 -16.24
N ASN A 252 25.01 -44.74 -15.01
CA ASN A 252 24.56 -43.45 -14.45
C ASN A 252 25.09 -42.24 -15.24
N GLU A 253 26.28 -42.35 -15.83
CA GLU A 253 26.87 -41.29 -16.67
C GLU A 253 26.18 -41.23 -18.04
N VAL A 254 25.86 -42.38 -18.63
CA VAL A 254 25.03 -42.45 -19.86
C VAL A 254 23.65 -41.86 -19.60
N GLU A 255 23.00 -42.25 -18.50
CA GLU A 255 21.70 -41.71 -18.10
C GLU A 255 21.74 -40.22 -17.77
N ALA A 256 22.84 -39.71 -17.21
CA ALA A 256 23.02 -38.29 -16.95
C ALA A 256 23.11 -37.48 -18.25
N GLU A 257 23.89 -37.94 -19.23
CA GLU A 257 24.02 -37.32 -20.56
C GLU A 257 22.69 -37.33 -21.34
N CYS A 258 21.92 -38.41 -21.22
CA CYS A 258 20.55 -38.48 -21.74
C CYS A 258 19.63 -37.47 -21.05
N ARG A 259 19.67 -37.41 -19.71
CA ARG A 259 18.87 -36.47 -18.90
C ARG A 259 19.21 -35.01 -19.17
N ASP A 260 20.49 -34.72 -19.44
CA ASP A 260 20.97 -33.41 -19.82
C ASP A 260 20.72 -33.06 -21.28
N GLY A 261 20.14 -34.00 -22.03
CA GLY A 261 19.76 -33.76 -23.40
C GLY A 261 20.96 -33.51 -24.29
N LEU A 262 22.04 -34.26 -24.05
CA LEU A 262 23.21 -34.31 -24.92
C LEU A 262 23.28 -35.64 -25.70
N ALA A 263 22.63 -36.70 -25.21
CA ALA A 263 22.45 -37.98 -25.89
C ALA A 263 20.96 -38.38 -25.94
N ILE A 264 20.56 -39.20 -26.93
CA ILE A 264 19.19 -39.75 -27.01
C ILE A 264 19.23 -41.22 -27.44
N SER A 265 18.52 -42.09 -26.71
CA SER A 265 18.46 -43.52 -27.05
C SER A 265 17.45 -43.81 -28.17
N PRO A 266 17.64 -44.89 -28.96
CA PRO A 266 16.66 -45.37 -29.93
C PRO A 266 15.27 -45.64 -29.32
N GLU A 267 15.22 -46.17 -28.10
CA GLU A 267 13.97 -46.43 -27.39
C GLU A 267 13.24 -45.13 -27.10
N LYS A 268 13.96 -44.07 -26.74
CA LYS A 268 13.39 -42.76 -26.45
C LYS A 268 12.81 -42.08 -27.69
N ILE A 269 13.47 -42.27 -28.83
CA ILE A 269 12.96 -41.87 -30.15
C ILE A 269 11.62 -42.57 -30.42
N ASP A 270 11.57 -43.89 -30.22
CA ASP A 270 10.37 -44.69 -30.47
C ASP A 270 9.22 -44.36 -29.51
N GLU A 271 9.50 -44.17 -28.22
CA GLU A 271 8.53 -43.69 -27.22
C GLU A 271 7.90 -42.35 -27.63
N THR A 272 8.73 -41.43 -28.12
CA THR A 272 8.29 -40.09 -28.51
C THR A 272 7.44 -40.13 -29.78
N LEU A 273 7.83 -40.94 -30.76
CA LEU A 273 7.05 -41.15 -31.99
C LEU A 273 5.69 -41.80 -31.69
N ASP A 274 5.65 -42.82 -30.83
CA ASP A 274 4.38 -43.44 -30.40
C ASP A 274 3.45 -42.40 -29.76
N PHE A 275 4.01 -41.48 -28.99
CA PHE A 275 3.28 -40.41 -28.33
C PHE A 275 2.72 -39.38 -29.32
N ILE A 276 3.48 -38.97 -30.35
CA ILE A 276 3.01 -38.12 -31.45
C ILE A 276 1.86 -38.80 -32.21
N LEU A 277 2.03 -40.07 -32.59
CA LEU A 277 1.03 -40.84 -33.32
C LEU A 277 -0.27 -40.99 -32.52
N ARG A 278 -0.16 -41.23 -31.20
CA ARG A 278 -1.32 -41.24 -30.29
C ARG A 278 -2.07 -39.92 -30.30
N PHE A 279 -1.36 -38.80 -30.24
CA PHE A 279 -2.00 -37.49 -30.28
C PHE A 279 -2.70 -37.22 -31.62
N ALA A 280 -2.10 -37.65 -32.74
CA ALA A 280 -2.71 -37.53 -34.06
C ALA A 280 -3.99 -38.39 -34.20
N ASP A 281 -3.99 -39.62 -33.67
CA ASP A 281 -5.19 -40.46 -33.56
C ASP A 281 -6.29 -39.77 -32.76
N GLU A 282 -5.95 -39.16 -31.62
CA GLU A 282 -6.92 -38.45 -30.79
C GLU A 282 -7.51 -37.22 -31.51
N CYS A 283 -6.71 -36.51 -32.32
CA CYS A 283 -7.20 -35.42 -33.16
C CYS A 283 -8.23 -35.92 -34.19
N LYS A 284 -7.92 -37.02 -34.89
CA LYS A 284 -8.84 -37.64 -35.85
C LYS A 284 -10.11 -38.13 -35.18
N GLN A 285 -9.98 -38.79 -34.02
CA GLN A 285 -11.12 -39.26 -33.25
C GLN A 285 -12.01 -38.09 -32.80
N ALA A 286 -11.41 -36.97 -32.38
CA ALA A 286 -12.16 -35.77 -32.04
C ALA A 286 -12.95 -35.23 -33.25
N GLN A 287 -12.33 -35.19 -34.44
CA GLN A 287 -12.98 -34.76 -35.68
C GLN A 287 -14.08 -35.71 -36.18
N SER A 288 -14.10 -36.98 -35.75
CA SER A 288 -15.19 -37.90 -36.11
C SER A 288 -16.53 -37.55 -35.44
N ARG A 289 -16.51 -36.73 -34.36
CA ARG A 289 -17.73 -36.34 -33.63
C ARG A 289 -18.53 -35.30 -34.42
N PRO A 290 -19.86 -35.43 -34.55
CA PRO A 290 -20.66 -34.41 -35.24
C PRO A 290 -20.57 -33.06 -34.51
N MET A 291 -20.40 -31.98 -35.28
CA MET A 291 -20.39 -30.63 -34.72
C MET A 291 -21.81 -30.24 -34.28
N PRO A 292 -22.01 -29.78 -33.03
CA PRO A 292 -23.33 -29.40 -32.57
C PRO A 292 -23.82 -28.13 -33.28
N GLY A 293 -25.14 -28.03 -33.43
CA GLY A 293 -25.79 -26.81 -33.93
C GLY A 293 -25.81 -25.71 -32.86
N PHE A 294 -25.88 -24.46 -33.31
CA PHE A 294 -25.90 -23.31 -32.42
C PHE A 294 -27.28 -22.66 -32.35
N LYS A 295 -27.74 -22.35 -31.12
CA LYS A 295 -29.07 -21.74 -30.89
C LYS A 295 -29.07 -20.22 -31.05
N THR A 296 -28.03 -19.54 -30.53
CA THR A 296 -27.92 -18.07 -30.54
C THR A 296 -27.49 -17.57 -31.93
N ALA A 297 -27.87 -16.37 -32.35
CA ALA A 297 -27.26 -15.74 -33.51
C ALA A 297 -25.82 -15.27 -33.18
N GLU A 298 -24.90 -15.32 -34.14
CA GLU A 298 -23.50 -14.92 -33.94
C GLU A 298 -23.39 -13.44 -33.53
N ASP A 299 -24.15 -12.58 -34.20
CA ASP A 299 -24.23 -11.15 -33.91
C ASP A 299 -24.72 -10.84 -32.50
N SER A 300 -25.75 -11.53 -32.02
CA SER A 300 -26.29 -11.34 -30.67
C SER A 300 -25.29 -11.79 -29.60
N LEU A 301 -24.55 -12.87 -29.87
CA LEU A 301 -23.48 -13.34 -28.99
C LEU A 301 -22.32 -12.34 -28.94
N ALA A 302 -21.93 -11.78 -30.08
CA ALA A 302 -20.87 -10.77 -30.17
C ALA A 302 -21.23 -9.49 -29.40
N LEU A 303 -22.47 -9.03 -29.53
CA LEU A 303 -22.98 -7.89 -28.75
C LEU A 303 -22.93 -8.18 -27.24
N ARG A 304 -23.49 -9.32 -26.81
CA ARG A 304 -23.50 -9.70 -25.39
C ARG A 304 -22.08 -9.84 -24.84
N ALA A 305 -21.16 -10.43 -25.60
CA ALA A 305 -19.75 -10.53 -25.25
C ALA A 305 -19.12 -9.15 -24.99
N ALA A 306 -19.38 -8.18 -25.87
CA ALA A 306 -18.88 -6.82 -25.69
C ALA A 306 -19.54 -6.10 -24.49
N GLU A 307 -20.87 -6.16 -24.35
CA GLU A 307 -21.61 -5.52 -23.25
C GLU A 307 -21.18 -6.04 -21.88
N GLU A 308 -21.09 -7.36 -21.74
CA GLU A 308 -20.72 -8.00 -20.48
C GLU A 308 -19.25 -7.78 -20.09
N SER A 309 -18.40 -7.39 -21.05
CA SER A 309 -16.97 -7.16 -20.85
C SER A 309 -16.63 -5.70 -20.51
N ILE A 310 -17.58 -4.77 -20.66
CA ILE A 310 -17.39 -3.37 -20.27
C ILE A 310 -17.46 -3.25 -18.75
N VAL A 311 -16.41 -2.69 -18.16
CA VAL A 311 -16.30 -2.45 -16.71
C VAL A 311 -16.51 -0.96 -16.42
N LEU A 312 -17.53 -0.64 -15.63
CA LEU A 312 -17.72 0.71 -15.10
C LEU A 312 -16.91 0.88 -13.82
N LEU A 313 -15.81 1.62 -13.88
CA LEU A 313 -14.90 1.82 -12.75
C LEU A 313 -15.38 2.93 -11.82
N LYS A 314 -15.83 4.03 -12.42
CA LYS A 314 -16.26 5.26 -11.74
C LYS A 314 -17.51 5.82 -12.37
N ASN A 315 -18.43 6.33 -11.55
CA ASN A 315 -19.63 7.02 -12.02
C ASN A 315 -20.12 8.04 -10.97
N GLU A 316 -19.50 9.22 -10.95
CA GLU A 316 -19.87 10.29 -10.04
C GLU A 316 -21.18 10.95 -10.45
N GLN A 317 -21.99 11.28 -9.45
CA GLN A 317 -23.29 11.96 -9.62
C GLN A 317 -24.24 11.26 -10.62
N ASN A 318 -24.06 9.95 -10.83
CA ASN A 318 -24.77 9.18 -11.85
C ASN A 318 -24.67 9.84 -13.24
N THR A 319 -23.47 10.30 -13.62
CA THR A 319 -23.19 10.86 -14.95
C THR A 319 -23.62 9.90 -16.05
N LEU A 320 -23.34 8.61 -15.88
CA LEU A 320 -23.88 7.55 -16.72
C LEU A 320 -25.08 6.85 -16.04
N PRO A 321 -26.10 6.42 -16.80
CA PRO A 321 -26.25 6.62 -18.25
C PRO A 321 -26.59 8.08 -18.60
N LEU A 322 -26.22 8.52 -19.80
CA LEU A 322 -26.50 9.86 -20.30
C LEU A 322 -28.00 10.04 -20.53
N ARG A 323 -28.58 11.12 -19.99
CA ARG A 323 -30.02 11.41 -20.02
C ARG A 323 -30.41 12.59 -20.93
N GLY A 324 -29.45 13.26 -21.56
CA GLY A 324 -29.65 14.58 -22.17
C GLY A 324 -28.34 15.20 -22.64
N GLY A 325 -28.42 16.17 -23.55
CA GLY A 325 -27.37 17.16 -23.78
C GLY A 325 -26.50 16.95 -25.02
N ASN A 326 -25.64 17.93 -25.26
CA ASN A 326 -24.63 17.96 -26.31
C ASN A 326 -23.38 17.21 -25.86
N VAL A 327 -22.89 16.32 -26.71
CA VAL A 327 -21.77 15.43 -26.40
C VAL A 327 -20.65 15.63 -27.41
N ALA A 328 -19.43 15.87 -26.93
CA ALA A 328 -18.23 15.89 -27.76
C ALA A 328 -17.56 14.52 -27.74
N LEU A 329 -17.27 13.94 -28.91
CA LEU A 329 -16.43 12.74 -29.02
C LEU A 329 -14.99 13.14 -29.30
N ILE A 330 -14.07 12.78 -28.42
CA ILE A 330 -12.66 13.18 -28.50
C ILE A 330 -11.76 11.96 -28.35
N GLY A 331 -10.77 11.81 -29.23
CA GLY A 331 -9.72 10.79 -29.13
C GLY A 331 -9.46 10.05 -30.45
N SER A 332 -8.19 9.93 -30.82
CA SER A 332 -7.80 9.30 -32.09
C SER A 332 -8.16 7.83 -32.18
N LEU A 333 -8.18 7.11 -31.06
CA LEU A 333 -8.55 5.69 -31.03
C LEU A 333 -9.99 5.42 -31.44
N ALA A 334 -10.85 6.44 -31.47
CA ALA A 334 -12.19 6.31 -32.05
C ALA A 334 -12.14 6.04 -33.57
N GLU A 335 -11.07 6.47 -34.24
CA GLU A 335 -10.90 6.38 -35.70
C GLU A 335 -10.24 5.08 -36.16
N THR A 336 -9.29 4.53 -35.40
CA THR A 336 -8.46 3.37 -35.81
C THR A 336 -9.21 2.05 -35.96
N ASN A 337 -10.42 1.91 -35.43
CA ASN A 337 -11.23 0.69 -35.61
C ASN A 337 -12.00 0.68 -36.94
N ASN A 338 -11.36 0.92 -38.08
CA ASN A 338 -12.01 1.17 -39.39
C ASN A 338 -13.06 2.30 -39.32
N GLY A 339 -12.82 3.28 -38.45
CA GLY A 339 -13.77 4.32 -38.11
C GLY A 339 -15.04 3.81 -37.42
N ARG A 340 -15.15 2.58 -36.90
CA ARG A 340 -16.40 2.03 -36.33
C ARG A 340 -17.02 2.89 -35.22
N ILE A 341 -16.21 3.47 -34.34
CA ILE A 341 -16.70 4.36 -33.26
C ILE A 341 -17.06 5.75 -33.82
N VAL A 342 -16.31 6.26 -34.80
CA VAL A 342 -16.64 7.50 -35.53
C VAL A 342 -17.85 7.32 -36.49
N ASN A 343 -18.06 6.13 -37.02
CA ASN A 343 -19.19 5.73 -37.87
C ASN A 343 -20.43 5.48 -37.01
N LEU A 344 -20.26 5.10 -35.74
CA LEU A 344 -21.32 5.16 -34.74
C LEU A 344 -21.87 6.58 -34.62
N HIS A 345 -21.02 7.62 -34.68
CA HIS A 345 -21.48 9.02 -34.76
C HIS A 345 -22.34 9.30 -36.01
N ARG A 346 -22.11 8.61 -37.15
CA ARG A 346 -22.96 8.71 -38.35
C ARG A 346 -24.27 7.92 -38.23
N GLN A 347 -24.30 6.82 -37.47
CA GLN A 347 -25.50 5.99 -37.22
C GLN A 347 -26.37 6.49 -36.05
N LEU A 348 -25.77 7.15 -35.07
CA LEU A 348 -26.43 7.74 -33.89
C LEU A 348 -27.35 8.91 -34.24
N GLY A 349 -27.18 9.52 -35.42
CA GLY A 349 -28.13 10.50 -35.98
C GLY A 349 -29.52 9.94 -36.29
N SER A 350 -29.71 8.61 -36.22
CA SER A 350 -30.97 7.91 -36.57
C SER A 350 -31.63 7.16 -35.40
N THR A 351 -31.06 7.16 -34.20
CA THR A 351 -31.71 6.63 -32.98
C THR A 351 -32.52 7.73 -32.28
N PRO A 352 -33.74 7.46 -31.78
CA PRO A 352 -34.54 8.49 -31.11
C PRO A 352 -33.89 8.99 -29.81
N ASN A 353 -33.42 10.24 -29.85
CA ASN A 353 -33.35 11.24 -28.77
C ASN A 353 -33.11 10.77 -27.31
N ARG A 354 -31.83 10.75 -26.89
CA ARG A 354 -31.46 11.06 -25.49
C ARG A 354 -30.30 12.03 -25.36
N PHE A 355 -29.29 11.98 -26.21
CA PHE A 355 -28.20 12.96 -26.27
C PHE A 355 -27.71 13.11 -27.72
N GLN A 356 -27.09 14.24 -28.04
CA GLN A 356 -26.64 14.56 -29.40
C GLN A 356 -25.11 14.67 -29.43
N ILE A 357 -24.45 13.88 -30.28
CA ILE A 357 -23.01 14.08 -30.54
C ILE A 357 -22.85 15.26 -31.50
N ILE A 358 -22.22 16.34 -31.05
CA ILE A 358 -22.11 17.60 -31.81
C ILE A 358 -20.88 17.66 -32.73
N GLY A 359 -19.93 16.72 -32.57
CA GLY A 359 -18.76 16.62 -33.41
C GLY A 359 -17.73 15.63 -32.89
N TYR A 360 -16.67 15.48 -33.67
CA TYR A 360 -15.51 14.65 -33.39
C TYR A 360 -14.22 15.49 -33.46
N ALA A 361 -13.29 15.25 -32.53
CA ALA A 361 -11.93 15.78 -32.60
C ALA A 361 -10.91 14.67 -32.28
N LYS A 362 -9.79 14.64 -33.00
CA LYS A 362 -8.73 13.63 -32.80
C LYS A 362 -8.09 13.77 -31.40
N GLY A 363 -7.81 15.00 -30.97
CA GLY A 363 -7.27 15.34 -29.64
C GLY A 363 -5.80 14.98 -29.40
N TYR A 364 -5.31 13.87 -29.96
CA TYR A 364 -3.91 13.44 -29.89
C TYR A 364 -3.53 12.65 -31.14
N ASP A 365 -2.25 12.55 -31.46
CA ASP A 365 -1.75 11.61 -32.47
C ASP A 365 -1.30 10.31 -31.80
N ILE A 366 -1.57 9.17 -32.43
CA ILE A 366 -1.23 7.85 -31.87
C ILE A 366 0.28 7.58 -32.00
N GLU A 367 0.91 8.13 -33.03
CA GLU A 367 2.31 7.87 -33.36
C GLU A 367 3.28 8.90 -32.78
N GLN A 368 2.77 9.91 -32.06
CA GLN A 368 3.58 11.00 -31.51
C GLN A 368 3.36 11.15 -30.01
N ASP A 369 4.41 11.60 -29.31
CA ASP A 369 4.35 11.84 -27.86
C ASP A 369 3.81 13.24 -27.50
N ARG A 370 3.65 14.15 -28.48
CA ARG A 370 3.14 15.52 -28.31
C ARG A 370 2.14 15.89 -29.41
N SER A 371 1.08 16.65 -29.09
CA SER A 371 -0.02 16.92 -30.03
C SER A 371 -0.77 18.25 -29.78
N ASP A 372 -0.04 19.33 -29.45
CA ASP A 372 -0.62 20.60 -28.97
C ASP A 372 -1.74 21.18 -29.87
N HIS A 373 -1.56 21.15 -31.19
CA HIS A 373 -2.55 21.67 -32.14
C HIS A 373 -3.88 20.87 -32.11
N LEU A 374 -3.83 19.56 -31.85
CA LEU A 374 -5.01 18.71 -31.74
C LEU A 374 -5.72 18.90 -30.40
N ILE A 375 -4.97 19.21 -29.34
CA ILE A 375 -5.54 19.53 -28.02
C ILE A 375 -6.40 20.78 -28.11
N GLN A 376 -5.94 21.83 -28.80
CA GLN A 376 -6.72 23.05 -28.97
C GLN A 376 -8.05 22.78 -29.69
N GLN A 377 -8.03 22.02 -30.79
CA GLN A 377 -9.23 21.63 -31.53
C GLN A 377 -10.21 20.82 -30.66
N ALA A 378 -9.69 19.93 -29.82
CA ALA A 378 -10.49 19.16 -28.87
C ALA A 378 -11.14 20.06 -27.81
N CYS A 379 -10.40 21.03 -27.27
CA CYS A 379 -10.94 22.01 -26.32
C CYS A 379 -12.04 22.89 -26.94
N ASP A 380 -11.87 23.35 -28.18
CA ASP A 380 -12.87 24.16 -28.89
C ASP A 380 -14.17 23.39 -29.15
N LEU A 381 -14.09 22.09 -29.40
CA LEU A 381 -15.26 21.21 -29.47
C LEU A 381 -15.89 20.99 -28.09
N ALA A 382 -15.08 20.70 -27.07
CA ALA A 382 -15.55 20.44 -25.71
C ALA A 382 -16.28 21.64 -25.08
N ARG A 383 -15.87 22.88 -25.39
CA ARG A 383 -16.57 24.09 -24.92
C ARG A 383 -18.04 24.13 -25.33
N ARG A 384 -18.36 23.61 -26.51
CA ARG A 384 -19.72 23.56 -27.09
C ARG A 384 -20.56 22.38 -26.60
N ALA A 385 -19.97 21.44 -25.86
CA ALA A 385 -20.65 20.26 -25.31
C ALA A 385 -20.92 20.38 -23.81
N ASP A 386 -21.92 19.62 -23.33
CA ASP A 386 -22.22 19.42 -21.92
C ASP A 386 -21.38 18.27 -21.32
N VAL A 387 -21.12 17.24 -22.14
CA VAL A 387 -20.36 16.04 -21.76
C VAL A 387 -19.31 15.74 -22.81
N VAL A 388 -18.13 15.32 -22.37
CA VAL A 388 -17.04 14.86 -23.24
C VAL A 388 -16.89 13.35 -23.12
N LEU A 389 -17.04 12.62 -24.22
CA LEU A 389 -16.64 11.23 -24.33
C LEU A 389 -15.18 11.19 -24.81
N LEU A 390 -14.27 10.86 -23.90
CA LEU A 390 -12.84 10.88 -24.15
C LEU A 390 -12.30 9.46 -24.31
N VAL A 391 -11.88 9.09 -25.51
CA VAL A 391 -11.34 7.75 -25.81
C VAL A 391 -9.82 7.76 -25.67
N LEU A 392 -9.32 6.95 -24.74
CA LEU A 392 -7.91 6.84 -24.34
C LEU A 392 -7.43 5.39 -24.42
N GLY A 393 -6.11 5.19 -24.46
CA GLY A 393 -5.51 3.87 -24.42
C GLY A 393 -4.32 3.73 -25.37
N TYR A 394 -4.11 2.52 -25.86
CA TYR A 394 -2.96 2.14 -26.66
C TYR A 394 -3.39 1.43 -27.94
N THR A 395 -2.63 1.62 -29.02
CA THR A 395 -2.58 0.65 -30.12
C THR A 395 -1.80 -0.59 -29.69
N GLU A 396 -1.87 -1.65 -30.47
CA GLU A 396 -1.10 -2.87 -30.19
C GLU A 396 0.41 -2.60 -30.17
N GLU A 397 0.94 -1.89 -31.16
CA GLU A 397 2.35 -1.49 -31.21
C GLU A 397 2.74 -0.58 -30.04
N GLY A 398 1.89 0.40 -29.71
CA GLY A 398 2.08 1.27 -28.57
C GLY A 398 2.10 0.50 -27.24
N ALA A 399 1.22 -0.49 -27.08
CA ALA A 399 1.18 -1.35 -25.90
C ALA A 399 2.44 -2.23 -25.79
N GLN A 400 2.94 -2.77 -26.89
CA GLN A 400 4.19 -3.52 -26.90
C GLN A 400 5.39 -2.63 -26.51
N ARG A 401 5.46 -1.40 -27.03
CA ARG A 401 6.48 -0.42 -26.65
C ARG A 401 6.39 -0.06 -25.16
N ALA A 402 5.20 0.16 -24.65
CA ALA A 402 4.97 0.44 -23.23
C ALA A 402 5.38 -0.75 -22.33
N ASN A 403 5.15 -2.00 -22.75
CA ASN A 403 5.67 -3.18 -22.04
C ASN A 403 7.20 -3.22 -22.01
N ARG A 404 7.86 -3.02 -23.15
CA ARG A 404 9.32 -3.00 -23.23
C ARG A 404 9.92 -1.90 -22.33
N ASN A 405 9.25 -0.76 -22.25
CA ASN A 405 9.65 0.36 -21.41
C ASN A 405 9.17 0.24 -19.95
N GLN A 406 8.50 -0.87 -19.58
CA GLN A 406 7.92 -1.09 -18.26
C GLN A 406 7.11 0.11 -17.73
N THR A 407 6.24 0.67 -18.58
CA THR A 407 5.35 1.76 -18.19
C THR A 407 3.88 1.36 -18.31
N SER A 408 3.10 1.82 -17.34
CA SER A 408 1.66 1.63 -17.26
C SER A 408 0.86 2.92 -17.41
N LYS A 409 1.52 4.08 -17.38
CA LYS A 409 0.90 5.40 -17.62
C LYS A 409 0.31 5.45 -19.02
N LEU A 410 -0.63 6.36 -19.29
CA LEU A 410 -1.03 6.65 -20.68
C LEU A 410 0.07 7.46 -21.39
N PRO A 411 0.09 7.48 -22.74
CA PRO A 411 0.99 8.35 -23.49
C PRO A 411 0.89 9.82 -23.05
N ALA A 412 2.01 10.54 -23.05
CA ALA A 412 2.10 11.88 -22.48
C ALA A 412 1.12 12.88 -23.13
N ASN A 413 0.94 12.81 -24.45
CA ASN A 413 -0.04 13.64 -25.16
C ASN A 413 -1.50 13.37 -24.75
N GLN A 414 -1.85 12.13 -24.42
CA GLN A 414 -3.18 11.78 -23.91
C GLN A 414 -3.40 12.34 -22.51
N LEU A 415 -2.39 12.28 -21.64
CA LEU A 415 -2.45 12.88 -20.30
C LEU A 415 -2.56 14.42 -20.38
N ALA A 416 -1.79 15.05 -21.26
CA ALA A 416 -1.88 16.49 -21.52
C ALA A 416 -3.28 16.90 -22.02
N LEU A 417 -3.90 16.08 -22.88
CA LEU A 417 -5.28 16.30 -23.32
C LEU A 417 -6.29 16.18 -22.17
N VAL A 418 -6.15 15.18 -21.30
CA VAL A 418 -7.03 15.03 -20.11
C VAL A 418 -6.94 16.28 -19.23
N GLU A 419 -5.71 16.75 -18.96
CA GLU A 419 -5.46 17.95 -18.17
C GLU A 419 -6.07 19.20 -18.81
N ALA A 420 -5.84 19.42 -20.11
CA ALA A 420 -6.42 20.55 -20.82
C ALA A 420 -7.96 20.55 -20.80
N LEU A 421 -8.60 19.39 -21.00
CA LEU A 421 -10.05 19.26 -20.95
C LEU A 421 -10.61 19.46 -19.53
N SER A 422 -9.87 19.04 -18.49
CA SER A 422 -10.28 19.18 -17.10
C SER A 422 -10.44 20.65 -16.66
N ARG A 423 -9.60 21.54 -17.20
CA ARG A 423 -9.65 23.00 -16.96
C ARG A 423 -10.90 23.66 -17.53
N LEU A 424 -11.62 22.99 -18.45
CA LEU A 424 -12.88 23.49 -19.00
C LEU A 424 -14.09 23.25 -18.07
N ASN A 425 -13.89 22.55 -16.93
CA ASN A 425 -14.94 22.19 -15.97
C ASN A 425 -16.15 21.49 -16.61
N LYS A 426 -15.87 20.60 -17.58
CA LYS A 426 -16.88 19.79 -18.28
C LYS A 426 -17.00 18.40 -17.64
N LYS A 427 -18.14 17.74 -17.80
CA LYS A 427 -18.29 16.33 -17.40
C LYS A 427 -17.53 15.45 -18.38
N ILE A 428 -16.42 14.87 -17.93
CA ILE A 428 -15.61 13.98 -18.77
C ILE A 428 -15.96 12.52 -18.45
N VAL A 429 -16.32 11.75 -19.47
CA VAL A 429 -16.47 10.30 -19.43
C VAL A 429 -15.29 9.70 -20.19
N ALA A 430 -14.33 9.17 -19.44
CA ALA A 430 -13.17 8.50 -20.04
C ALA A 430 -13.51 7.06 -20.43
N ILE A 431 -13.08 6.66 -21.62
CA ILE A 431 -13.27 5.34 -22.21
C ILE A 431 -11.89 4.79 -22.53
N ILE A 432 -11.43 3.85 -21.73
CA ILE A 432 -10.11 3.23 -21.87
C ILE A 432 -10.25 1.99 -22.75
N GLY A 433 -9.53 1.97 -23.87
CA GLY A 433 -9.42 0.79 -24.74
C GLY A 433 -8.80 -0.39 -23.98
N GLY A 434 -9.58 -1.46 -23.84
CA GLY A 434 -9.35 -2.55 -22.87
C GLY A 434 -8.48 -3.71 -23.35
N ASN A 435 -7.22 -3.46 -23.71
CA ASN A 435 -6.25 -4.52 -24.05
C ASN A 435 -4.97 -4.51 -23.18
N ARG A 436 -4.88 -3.57 -22.22
CA ARG A 436 -3.72 -3.39 -21.36
C ARG A 436 -4.12 -2.87 -19.99
N TYR A 437 -3.30 -3.17 -19.00
CA TYR A 437 -3.27 -2.42 -17.75
C TYR A 437 -2.93 -0.94 -18.02
N VAL A 438 -3.64 -0.02 -17.38
CA VAL A 438 -3.39 1.42 -17.46
C VAL A 438 -3.44 2.02 -16.05
N ASP A 439 -2.47 2.87 -15.72
CA ASP A 439 -2.51 3.69 -14.50
C ASP A 439 -3.69 4.66 -14.55
N VAL A 440 -4.52 4.62 -13.51
CA VAL A 440 -5.80 5.34 -13.47
C VAL A 440 -5.71 6.70 -12.76
N LYS A 441 -4.52 7.25 -12.51
CA LYS A 441 -4.35 8.54 -11.81
C LYS A 441 -5.12 9.71 -12.44
N PHE A 442 -5.35 9.65 -13.76
CA PHE A 442 -6.14 10.65 -14.50
C PHE A 442 -7.64 10.63 -14.17
N ASP A 443 -8.14 9.62 -13.44
CA ASP A 443 -9.57 9.49 -13.10
C ASP A 443 -10.12 10.68 -12.31
N LYS A 444 -9.25 11.42 -11.60
CA LYS A 444 -9.63 12.62 -10.83
C LYS A 444 -10.25 13.70 -11.73
N ALA A 445 -9.81 13.79 -12.98
CA ALA A 445 -10.36 14.71 -13.97
C ALA A 445 -11.69 14.22 -14.59
N CYS A 446 -12.08 12.97 -14.33
CA CYS A 446 -13.19 12.31 -15.02
C CYS A 446 -14.38 12.10 -14.09
N SER A 447 -15.58 12.44 -14.55
CA SER A 447 -16.84 12.15 -13.83
C SER A 447 -17.24 10.68 -13.94
N ALA A 448 -16.87 10.00 -15.03
CA ALA A 448 -17.04 8.56 -15.18
C ALA A 448 -15.85 7.94 -15.93
N VAL A 449 -15.57 6.67 -15.64
CA VAL A 449 -14.49 5.92 -16.28
C VAL A 449 -14.99 4.52 -16.65
N LEU A 450 -14.86 4.18 -17.92
CA LEU A 450 -15.18 2.88 -18.51
C LEU A 450 -13.90 2.22 -19.00
N LEU A 451 -13.72 0.94 -18.68
CA LEU A 451 -12.81 0.06 -19.40
C LEU A 451 -13.63 -0.73 -20.42
N ALA A 452 -13.33 -0.58 -21.71
CA ALA A 452 -14.15 -1.16 -22.78
C ALA A 452 -13.26 -1.82 -23.85
N PRO A 453 -13.51 -3.09 -24.24
CA PRO A 453 -12.84 -3.69 -25.38
C PRO A 453 -13.41 -3.10 -26.67
N LEU A 454 -12.58 -2.40 -27.44
CA LEU A 454 -13.02 -1.64 -28.61
C LEU A 454 -12.78 -2.38 -29.95
N ASP A 455 -12.16 -3.55 -29.91
CA ASP A 455 -11.71 -4.36 -31.05
C ASP A 455 -12.81 -5.22 -31.71
N GLY A 456 -13.85 -5.59 -30.96
CA GLY A 456 -14.95 -6.40 -31.47
C GLY A 456 -15.92 -5.66 -32.43
N SER A 457 -16.53 -6.41 -33.35
CA SER A 457 -17.44 -5.91 -34.39
C SER A 457 -18.67 -5.20 -33.82
N ARG A 458 -19.11 -5.62 -32.63
CA ARG A 458 -20.26 -5.04 -31.90
C ARG A 458 -19.83 -4.16 -30.73
N SER A 459 -18.54 -3.91 -30.52
CA SER A 459 -18.03 -3.13 -29.38
C SER A 459 -18.54 -1.70 -29.36
N ALA A 460 -18.60 -1.04 -30.52
CA ALA A 460 -19.13 0.32 -30.61
C ALA A 460 -20.64 0.36 -30.24
N MET A 461 -21.41 -0.63 -30.67
CA MET A 461 -22.84 -0.76 -30.34
C MET A 461 -23.05 -1.09 -28.86
N ALA A 462 -22.21 -1.95 -28.27
CA ALA A 462 -22.24 -2.25 -26.84
C ALA A 462 -21.96 -1.00 -26.02
N LEU A 463 -20.92 -0.25 -26.37
CA LEU A 463 -20.55 1.00 -25.72
C LEU A 463 -21.70 2.03 -25.78
N GLN A 464 -22.36 2.15 -26.94
CA GLN A 464 -23.54 2.99 -27.10
C GLN A 464 -24.65 2.62 -26.12
N ARG A 465 -24.97 1.32 -26.03
CA ARG A 465 -26.06 0.80 -25.20
C ARG A 465 -25.76 0.98 -23.72
N ILE A 466 -24.50 0.81 -23.31
CA ILE A 466 -24.06 1.11 -21.94
C ILE A 466 -24.20 2.62 -21.66
N ILE A 467 -23.61 3.48 -22.48
CA ILE A 467 -23.64 4.95 -22.26
C ILE A 467 -25.07 5.49 -22.24
N SER A 468 -25.97 4.94 -23.06
CA SER A 468 -27.37 5.35 -23.16
C SER A 468 -28.28 4.73 -22.09
N GLY A 469 -27.79 3.72 -21.36
CA GLY A 469 -28.53 2.97 -20.34
C GLY A 469 -29.47 1.89 -20.88
N ASP A 470 -29.36 1.53 -22.15
CA ASP A 470 -30.10 0.42 -22.77
C ASP A 470 -29.55 -0.95 -22.34
N ALA A 471 -28.28 -0.97 -21.92
CA ALA A 471 -27.65 -2.10 -21.27
C ALA A 471 -27.03 -1.63 -19.95
N CYS A 472 -27.05 -2.53 -18.96
CA CYS A 472 -26.47 -2.27 -17.64
C CYS A 472 -25.05 -2.84 -17.58
N PRO A 473 -24.02 -2.05 -17.21
CA PRO A 473 -22.66 -2.56 -17.10
C PRO A 473 -22.59 -3.64 -16.02
N SER A 474 -21.86 -4.71 -16.34
CA SER A 474 -21.74 -5.90 -15.48
C SER A 474 -20.35 -6.53 -15.49
N GLY A 475 -19.41 -5.97 -16.25
CA GLY A 475 -18.02 -6.42 -16.22
C GLY A 475 -17.38 -6.13 -14.86
N LYS A 476 -16.42 -6.96 -14.46
CA LYS A 476 -15.60 -6.81 -13.26
C LYS A 476 -14.13 -6.90 -13.65
N LEU A 477 -13.29 -6.10 -13.02
CA LEU A 477 -11.85 -6.12 -13.25
C LEU A 477 -11.24 -7.49 -12.96
N ALA A 478 -10.51 -8.04 -13.91
CA ALA A 478 -9.71 -9.25 -13.73
C ALA A 478 -8.32 -8.98 -13.09
N TYR A 479 -7.99 -7.72 -12.79
CA TYR A 479 -6.74 -7.32 -12.15
C TYR A 479 -6.95 -6.05 -11.31
N THR A 480 -6.07 -5.81 -10.35
CA THR A 480 -6.10 -4.63 -9.48
C THR A 480 -5.51 -3.42 -10.23
N CYS A 481 -6.17 -2.25 -10.20
CA CYS A 481 -5.65 -1.00 -10.76
C CYS A 481 -5.08 -0.06 -9.66
N TYR A 482 -3.87 0.43 -9.92
CA TYR A 482 -3.04 1.30 -9.07
C TYR A 482 -3.09 2.77 -9.54
N ASN A 483 -2.72 3.68 -8.62
CA ASN A 483 -2.62 5.13 -8.87
C ASN A 483 -1.19 5.62 -9.13
N ASN A 484 -0.19 4.74 -9.10
CA ASN A 484 1.24 4.98 -9.32
C ASN A 484 1.93 3.61 -9.52
N ALA A 485 1.49 2.84 -10.51
CA ALA A 485 2.00 1.47 -10.65
C ALA A 485 3.49 1.46 -10.96
N ASP A 486 3.94 2.38 -11.82
CA ASP A 486 5.32 2.45 -12.29
C ASP A 486 6.30 2.65 -11.13
N GLU A 487 6.04 3.63 -10.27
CA GLU A 487 6.87 3.92 -9.10
C GLU A 487 6.89 2.74 -8.11
N HIS A 488 5.72 2.12 -7.87
CA HIS A 488 5.61 1.00 -6.94
C HIS A 488 6.38 -0.25 -7.41
N PHE A 489 6.26 -0.62 -8.68
CA PHE A 489 6.98 -1.78 -9.19
C PHE A 489 8.47 -1.48 -9.38
N GLN A 490 8.88 -0.25 -9.71
CA GLN A 490 10.30 0.11 -9.69
C GLN A 490 10.93 -0.06 -8.30
N GLU A 491 10.20 0.28 -7.25
CA GLU A 491 10.64 0.06 -5.88
C GLU A 491 10.79 -1.43 -5.55
N LEU A 492 9.80 -2.27 -5.89
CA LEU A 492 9.90 -3.73 -5.71
C LEU A 492 11.11 -4.31 -6.44
N LEU A 493 11.40 -3.83 -7.65
CA LEU A 493 12.57 -4.23 -8.41
C LEU A 493 13.87 -3.81 -7.71
N SER A 494 13.90 -2.62 -7.10
CA SER A 494 15.06 -2.17 -6.31
C SER A 494 15.33 -3.07 -5.10
N TYR A 495 14.27 -3.53 -4.41
CA TYR A 495 14.39 -4.50 -3.31
C TYR A 495 14.90 -5.86 -3.79
N LYS A 496 14.46 -6.29 -4.98
CA LYS A 496 14.95 -7.53 -5.59
C LYS A 496 16.45 -7.43 -5.89
N ASN A 497 16.88 -6.33 -6.52
CA ASN A 497 18.27 -6.08 -6.85
C ASN A 497 19.16 -5.95 -5.61
N ALA A 498 18.62 -5.49 -4.49
CA ALA A 498 19.30 -5.46 -3.19
C ALA A 498 19.35 -6.82 -2.47
N GLY A 499 18.77 -7.89 -3.05
CA GLY A 499 18.72 -9.22 -2.44
C GLY A 499 17.73 -9.36 -1.28
N ARG A 500 16.76 -8.44 -1.17
CA ARG A 500 15.84 -8.33 -0.01
C ARG A 500 14.39 -8.66 -0.34
N ASN A 501 14.07 -9.00 -1.59
CA ASN A 501 12.70 -9.25 -2.00
C ASN A 501 12.23 -10.66 -1.63
N LYS A 502 11.13 -10.74 -0.86
CA LYS A 502 10.41 -11.96 -0.52
C LYS A 502 8.91 -11.70 -0.64
N VAL A 503 8.28 -12.42 -1.56
CA VAL A 503 6.91 -12.20 -2.05
C VAL A 503 6.04 -13.44 -1.81
N GLY A 504 6.59 -14.64 -1.95
CA GLY A 504 5.86 -15.90 -1.77
C GLY A 504 4.60 -15.95 -2.64
N THR A 505 3.43 -16.10 -2.02
CA THR A 505 2.13 -16.18 -2.74
C THR A 505 1.37 -14.84 -2.82
N PHE A 506 2.00 -13.74 -2.40
CA PHE A 506 1.40 -12.43 -2.28
C PHE A 506 1.58 -11.58 -3.55
N TYR A 507 0.90 -11.97 -4.63
CA TYR A 507 0.81 -11.19 -5.87
C TYR A 507 -0.58 -10.58 -6.04
N GLY A 508 -0.67 -9.44 -6.75
CA GLY A 508 -1.95 -8.76 -7.01
C GLY A 508 -2.74 -8.50 -5.73
N TYR A 509 -4.06 -8.72 -5.75
CA TYR A 509 -4.93 -8.50 -4.60
C TYR A 509 -4.53 -9.28 -3.35
N ARG A 510 -3.84 -10.42 -3.48
CA ARG A 510 -3.41 -11.23 -2.32
C ARG A 510 -2.46 -10.42 -1.44
N HIS A 511 -1.61 -9.60 -2.04
CA HIS A 511 -0.77 -8.64 -1.33
C HIS A 511 -1.60 -7.50 -0.74
N TYR A 512 -2.24 -6.68 -1.57
CA TYR A 512 -2.89 -5.44 -1.11
C TYR A 512 -4.06 -5.69 -0.14
N ASP A 513 -4.81 -6.78 -0.34
CA ASP A 513 -5.90 -7.12 0.57
C ASP A 513 -5.36 -7.53 1.95
N THR A 514 -4.34 -8.40 1.99
CA THR A 514 -3.71 -8.85 3.25
C THR A 514 -3.00 -7.70 3.97
N SER A 515 -2.28 -6.86 3.22
CA SER A 515 -1.61 -5.67 3.71
C SER A 515 -2.55 -4.51 4.07
N ARG A 516 -3.86 -4.62 3.74
CA ARG A 516 -4.86 -3.55 3.90
C ARG A 516 -4.51 -2.24 3.18
N LEU A 517 -3.71 -2.31 2.11
CA LEU A 517 -3.35 -1.16 1.28
C LEU A 517 -4.52 -0.71 0.41
N ARG A 518 -4.77 0.60 0.37
CA ARG A 518 -5.84 1.16 -0.48
C ARG A 518 -5.36 1.18 -1.93
N VAL A 519 -6.06 0.44 -2.77
CA VAL A 519 -5.94 0.48 -4.23
C VAL A 519 -7.16 1.18 -4.80
N LYS A 520 -6.99 1.84 -5.95
CA LYS A 520 -8.05 2.69 -6.51
C LYS A 520 -9.24 1.87 -6.98
N TYR A 521 -8.97 0.86 -7.80
CA TYR A 521 -9.98 -0.11 -8.23
C TYR A 521 -9.43 -1.52 -7.93
N PRO A 522 -9.98 -2.22 -6.93
CA PRO A 522 -9.47 -3.51 -6.53
C PRO A 522 -9.90 -4.62 -7.51
N PHE A 523 -9.24 -5.77 -7.45
CA PHE A 523 -9.65 -6.98 -8.17
C PHE A 523 -11.14 -7.31 -7.96
N GLY A 524 -11.81 -7.66 -9.06
CA GLY A 524 -13.23 -7.94 -9.08
C GLY A 524 -14.12 -6.70 -8.97
N HIS A 525 -13.58 -5.48 -9.01
CA HIS A 525 -14.38 -4.24 -8.98
C HIS A 525 -15.10 -3.98 -10.30
N GLY A 526 -16.32 -3.49 -10.23
CA GLY A 526 -17.11 -3.05 -11.37
C GLY A 526 -18.50 -2.63 -10.91
N LEU A 527 -18.86 -1.38 -11.24
CA LEU A 527 -20.13 -0.77 -10.89
C LEU A 527 -21.24 -1.20 -11.85
N SER A 528 -22.47 -1.00 -11.42
CA SER A 528 -23.69 -1.29 -12.17
C SER A 528 -24.65 -0.10 -12.07
N TYR A 529 -25.60 0.02 -13.00
CA TYR A 529 -26.71 0.99 -12.87
C TYR A 529 -27.79 0.51 -11.89
N THR A 530 -27.76 -0.77 -11.50
CA THR A 530 -28.63 -1.32 -10.46
C THR A 530 -27.85 -1.66 -9.19
N LYS A 531 -28.56 -2.06 -8.13
CA LYS A 531 -28.01 -2.47 -6.84
C LYS A 531 -28.40 -3.91 -6.54
N PHE A 532 -27.50 -4.63 -5.87
CA PHE A 532 -27.73 -6.02 -5.47
C PHE A 532 -27.52 -6.20 -3.97
N GLU A 533 -28.40 -6.96 -3.33
CA GLU A 533 -28.32 -7.32 -1.92
C GLU A 533 -28.05 -8.81 -1.77
N TYR A 534 -27.25 -9.16 -0.77
CA TYR A 534 -26.83 -10.54 -0.49
C TYR A 534 -27.40 -10.91 0.88
N SER A 535 -28.07 -12.05 0.98
CA SER A 535 -28.74 -12.51 2.20
C SER A 535 -28.72 -14.03 2.33
N ASN A 536 -29.12 -14.53 3.50
CA ASN A 536 -29.27 -15.97 3.79
C ASN A 536 -27.99 -16.77 3.47
N ALA A 537 -26.83 -16.22 3.81
CA ALA A 537 -25.57 -16.92 3.62
C ALA A 537 -25.45 -18.07 4.61
N SER A 538 -25.20 -19.28 4.12
CA SER A 538 -24.94 -20.49 4.91
C SER A 538 -23.64 -21.10 4.44
N CYS A 539 -22.73 -21.41 5.37
CA CYS A 539 -21.42 -21.96 5.06
C CYS A 539 -21.20 -23.22 5.90
N SER A 540 -20.95 -24.34 5.23
CA SER A 540 -20.61 -25.62 5.86
C SER A 540 -19.59 -26.37 5.02
N ALA A 541 -19.07 -27.48 5.55
CA ALA A 541 -18.22 -28.40 4.80
C ALA A 541 -18.94 -29.02 3.58
N SER A 542 -20.27 -29.13 3.62
CA SER A 542 -21.08 -29.69 2.53
C SER A 542 -21.40 -28.66 1.43
N GLY A 543 -21.39 -27.38 1.77
CA GLY A 543 -21.51 -26.32 0.78
C GLY A 543 -21.65 -24.91 1.35
N ILE A 544 -21.46 -23.94 0.46
CA ILE A 544 -21.66 -22.50 0.67
C ILE A 544 -22.87 -22.11 -0.16
N GLN A 545 -23.85 -21.45 0.47
CA GLN A 545 -25.07 -20.97 -0.15
C GLN A 545 -25.25 -19.48 0.14
N VAL A 546 -25.75 -18.71 -0.84
CA VAL A 546 -26.10 -17.29 -0.66
C VAL A 546 -27.25 -16.91 -1.60
N THR A 547 -28.16 -16.07 -1.12
CA THR A 547 -29.22 -15.49 -1.95
C THR A 547 -28.82 -14.10 -2.40
N VAL A 548 -28.97 -13.81 -3.69
CA VAL A 548 -28.69 -12.51 -4.28
C VAL A 548 -29.97 -11.95 -4.90
N ARG A 549 -30.29 -10.70 -4.58
CA ARG A 549 -31.48 -10.00 -5.05
C ARG A 549 -31.11 -8.69 -5.72
N ASN A 550 -31.71 -8.40 -6.87
CA ASN A 550 -31.63 -7.08 -7.50
C ASN A 550 -32.66 -6.15 -6.84
N THR A 551 -32.19 -5.10 -6.17
CA THR A 551 -33.04 -4.13 -5.45
C THR A 551 -33.12 -2.77 -6.14
N GLY A 552 -32.41 -2.57 -7.25
CA GLY A 552 -32.53 -1.35 -8.04
C GLY A 552 -33.61 -1.43 -9.11
N SER A 553 -33.67 -0.38 -9.94
CA SER A 553 -34.69 -0.20 -10.98
C SER A 553 -34.31 -0.75 -12.36
N TYR A 554 -33.04 -1.15 -12.55
CA TYR A 554 -32.58 -1.71 -13.81
C TYR A 554 -32.44 -3.23 -13.69
N ALA A 555 -32.81 -3.96 -14.74
CA ALA A 555 -32.34 -5.33 -14.89
C ALA A 555 -30.81 -5.31 -15.11
N GLY A 556 -30.11 -6.29 -14.54
CA GLY A 556 -28.66 -6.32 -14.62
C GLY A 556 -28.07 -7.63 -14.14
N SER A 557 -26.78 -7.79 -14.38
CA SER A 557 -26.02 -8.95 -13.89
C SER A 557 -25.09 -8.58 -12.75
N GLU A 558 -24.98 -9.47 -11.77
CA GLU A 558 -24.02 -9.39 -10.67
C GLU A 558 -23.06 -10.57 -10.75
N VAL A 559 -21.81 -10.34 -10.37
CA VAL A 559 -20.79 -11.40 -10.24
C VAL A 559 -20.57 -11.64 -8.75
N VAL A 560 -21.07 -12.78 -8.29
CA VAL A 560 -20.90 -13.24 -6.91
C VAL A 560 -19.54 -13.88 -6.79
N GLN A 561 -18.66 -13.27 -6.00
CA GLN A 561 -17.28 -13.71 -5.80
C GLN A 561 -17.16 -14.33 -4.41
N ILE A 562 -16.62 -15.55 -4.35
CA ILE A 562 -16.42 -16.27 -3.09
C ILE A 562 -14.95 -16.47 -2.86
N TYR A 563 -14.49 -15.90 -1.75
CA TYR A 563 -13.13 -16.00 -1.28
C TYR A 563 -13.08 -16.84 -0.01
N ILE A 564 -12.01 -17.61 0.16
CA ILE A 564 -11.80 -18.43 1.35
C ILE A 564 -10.39 -18.15 1.88
N GLY A 565 -10.30 -17.97 3.19
CA GLY A 565 -9.04 -17.77 3.92
C GLY A 565 -8.98 -18.64 5.17
N LYS A 566 -7.78 -18.76 5.75
CA LYS A 566 -7.54 -19.46 7.02
C LYS A 566 -6.61 -18.61 7.88
N ARG A 567 -7.17 -17.96 8.91
CA ARG A 567 -6.42 -17.07 9.82
C ARG A 567 -5.45 -17.80 10.74
N ASP A 568 -5.81 -19.01 11.16
CA ASP A 568 -5.07 -19.86 12.10
C ASP A 568 -4.24 -20.94 11.36
N SER A 569 -3.69 -20.60 10.20
CA SER A 569 -2.85 -21.52 9.43
C SER A 569 -1.45 -21.62 10.03
N ALA A 570 -0.87 -22.82 9.98
CA ALA A 570 0.53 -23.07 10.29
C ALA A 570 1.48 -22.40 9.28
N LEU A 571 1.00 -22.09 8.07
CA LEU A 571 1.73 -21.39 7.01
C LEU A 571 1.27 -19.94 6.89
N ILE A 572 2.14 -19.06 6.40
CA ILE A 572 1.78 -17.66 6.10
C ILE A 572 0.97 -17.62 4.79
N ARG A 573 -0.30 -17.19 4.83
CA ARG A 573 -1.23 -17.24 3.69
C ARG A 573 -1.87 -15.89 3.40
N PRO A 574 -2.31 -15.62 2.16
CA PRO A 574 -3.20 -14.49 1.90
C PRO A 574 -4.43 -14.52 2.80
N THR A 575 -4.92 -13.33 3.21
CA THR A 575 -6.11 -13.20 4.07
C THR A 575 -7.31 -13.97 3.50
N LYS A 576 -7.45 -13.94 2.17
CA LYS A 576 -8.48 -14.65 1.42
C LYS A 576 -8.04 -14.83 -0.03
N GLU A 577 -8.44 -15.93 -0.64
CA GLU A 577 -8.17 -16.25 -2.04
C GLU A 577 -9.48 -16.56 -2.76
N LEU A 578 -9.62 -16.16 -4.04
CA LEU A 578 -10.79 -16.50 -4.85
C LEU A 578 -10.85 -18.02 -5.02
N LYS A 579 -12.00 -18.62 -4.67
CA LYS A 579 -12.25 -20.07 -4.82
C LYS A 579 -13.41 -20.38 -5.76
N ALA A 580 -14.35 -19.45 -5.93
CA ALA A 580 -15.43 -19.59 -6.90
C ALA A 580 -16.02 -18.23 -7.29
N PHE A 581 -16.65 -18.16 -8.46
CA PHE A 581 -17.43 -17.01 -8.89
C PHE A 581 -18.61 -17.44 -9.76
N PHE A 582 -19.70 -16.66 -9.73
CA PHE A 582 -20.91 -16.91 -10.53
C PHE A 582 -21.47 -15.60 -11.03
N LYS A 583 -21.76 -15.52 -12.33
CA LYS A 583 -22.51 -14.41 -12.88
C LYS A 583 -23.99 -14.77 -12.95
N VAL A 584 -24.83 -13.90 -12.41
CA VAL A 584 -26.29 -14.08 -12.39
C VAL A 584 -26.96 -12.87 -13.01
N TYR A 585 -27.90 -13.10 -13.93
CA TYR A 585 -28.79 -12.06 -14.45
C TYR A 585 -30.07 -12.02 -13.64
N LEU A 586 -30.47 -10.83 -13.19
CA LEU A 586 -31.67 -10.62 -12.39
C LEU A 586 -32.46 -9.41 -12.91
N ALA A 587 -33.74 -9.62 -13.20
CA ALA A 587 -34.67 -8.52 -13.39
C ALA A 587 -34.81 -7.70 -12.09
N ALA A 588 -35.30 -6.46 -12.18
CA ALA A 588 -35.56 -5.63 -11.01
C ALA A 588 -36.49 -6.36 -10.02
N GLY A 589 -36.09 -6.43 -8.75
CA GLY A 589 -36.82 -7.12 -7.68
C GLY A 589 -36.59 -8.64 -7.61
N GLN A 590 -36.02 -9.28 -8.64
CA GLN A 590 -35.80 -10.73 -8.69
C GLN A 590 -34.65 -11.16 -7.77
N SER A 591 -34.77 -12.36 -7.20
CA SER A 591 -33.71 -13.02 -6.44
C SER A 591 -33.40 -14.42 -6.95
N THR A 592 -32.17 -14.86 -6.74
CA THR A 592 -31.74 -16.25 -6.97
C THR A 592 -30.82 -16.72 -5.85
N THR A 593 -30.74 -18.03 -5.64
CA THR A 593 -29.86 -18.63 -4.63
C THR A 593 -28.76 -19.42 -5.32
N ILE A 594 -27.52 -19.15 -4.95
CA ILE A 594 -26.33 -19.79 -5.50
C ILE A 594 -25.81 -20.77 -4.44
N SER A 595 -25.39 -21.96 -4.88
CA SER A 595 -24.83 -22.99 -4.02
C SER A 595 -23.57 -23.59 -4.63
N ILE A 596 -22.53 -23.79 -3.81
CA ILE A 596 -21.21 -24.29 -4.18
C ILE A 596 -20.77 -25.32 -3.17
N SER A 597 -20.13 -26.38 -3.62
CA SER A 597 -19.47 -27.35 -2.75
C SER A 597 -17.96 -27.30 -3.04
N PRO A 598 -17.16 -26.60 -2.21
CA PRO A 598 -15.72 -26.56 -2.36
C PRO A 598 -15.12 -27.98 -2.30
N LYS A 599 -14.27 -28.33 -3.25
CA LYS A 599 -13.52 -29.59 -3.19
C LYS A 599 -12.34 -29.44 -2.24
N GLN A 600 -11.89 -30.55 -1.66
CA GLN A 600 -10.71 -30.57 -0.79
C GLN A 600 -9.49 -29.87 -1.42
N MET A 601 -9.21 -30.17 -2.69
CA MET A 601 -8.09 -29.57 -3.43
C MET A 601 -8.23 -28.06 -3.67
N ASP A 602 -9.42 -27.47 -3.53
CA ASP A 602 -9.60 -26.01 -3.65
C ASP A 602 -9.00 -25.28 -2.42
N LEU A 603 -8.92 -25.98 -1.28
CA LEU A 603 -8.41 -25.49 0.00
C LEU A 603 -6.96 -25.88 0.26
N ALA A 604 -6.43 -26.82 -0.52
CA ALA A 604 -5.10 -27.38 -0.34
C ALA A 604 -3.98 -26.35 -0.55
N VAL A 605 -2.89 -26.55 0.18
CA VAL A 605 -1.63 -25.79 0.11
C VAL A 605 -0.47 -26.74 -0.17
N TRP A 606 0.59 -26.24 -0.78
CA TRP A 606 1.80 -26.98 -1.04
C TRP A 606 2.65 -27.06 0.23
N ASP A 607 2.85 -28.27 0.75
CA ASP A 607 3.75 -28.56 1.87
C ASP A 607 5.13 -28.90 1.30
N GLU A 608 6.08 -27.97 1.44
CA GLU A 608 7.44 -28.10 0.91
C GLU A 608 8.20 -29.27 1.54
N LYS A 609 7.96 -29.59 2.82
CA LYS A 609 8.65 -30.70 3.50
C LYS A 609 8.23 -32.05 2.94
N ARG A 610 6.94 -32.20 2.64
CA ARG A 610 6.36 -33.44 2.12
C ARG A 610 6.30 -33.48 0.59
N ALA A 611 6.68 -32.38 -0.08
CA ALA A 611 6.60 -32.19 -1.52
C ALA A 611 5.24 -32.59 -2.13
N ARG A 612 4.13 -32.22 -1.46
CA ARG A 612 2.77 -32.54 -1.90
C ARG A 612 1.74 -31.51 -1.45
N PHE A 613 0.60 -31.46 -2.13
CA PHE A 613 -0.56 -30.70 -1.68
C PHE A 613 -1.24 -31.37 -0.48
N VAL A 614 -1.56 -30.59 0.55
CA VAL A 614 -2.27 -31.04 1.76
C VAL A 614 -3.37 -30.07 2.15
N THR A 615 -4.41 -30.54 2.82
CA THR A 615 -5.51 -29.69 3.28
C THR A 615 -5.49 -29.60 4.79
N GLU A 616 -5.05 -28.44 5.28
CA GLU A 616 -4.91 -28.20 6.71
C GLU A 616 -6.24 -28.30 7.43
N ASN A 617 -6.28 -29.06 8.53
CA ASN A 617 -7.46 -29.18 9.36
C ASN A 617 -7.71 -27.88 10.14
N GLY A 618 -8.98 -27.48 10.26
CA GLY A 618 -9.40 -26.36 11.11
C GLY A 618 -10.45 -25.47 10.48
N THR A 619 -10.46 -24.22 10.93
CA THR A 619 -11.53 -23.27 10.64
C THR A 619 -11.18 -22.35 9.47
N TYR A 620 -11.97 -22.39 8.41
CA TYR A 620 -11.84 -21.55 7.22
C TYR A 620 -12.88 -20.43 7.24
N GLN A 621 -12.44 -19.20 6.96
CA GLN A 621 -13.31 -18.04 6.81
C GLN A 621 -13.76 -17.93 5.35
N VAL A 622 -15.06 -17.83 5.15
CA VAL A 622 -15.69 -17.65 3.84
C VAL A 622 -16.13 -16.19 3.72
N TYR A 623 -15.76 -15.54 2.62
CA TYR A 623 -16.12 -14.17 2.31
C TYR A 623 -16.87 -14.15 0.98
N ILE A 624 -18.07 -13.57 0.95
CA ILE A 624 -18.93 -13.52 -0.22
C ILE A 624 -19.20 -12.06 -0.55
N GLY A 625 -18.83 -11.64 -1.75
CA GLY A 625 -18.85 -10.24 -2.14
C GLY A 625 -19.12 -9.99 -3.62
N SER A 626 -19.07 -8.71 -3.98
CA SER A 626 -19.13 -8.23 -5.37
C SER A 626 -17.76 -7.81 -5.93
N SER A 627 -16.77 -7.68 -5.05
CA SER A 627 -15.33 -7.48 -5.32
C SER A 627 -14.53 -7.95 -4.10
N VAL A 628 -13.20 -8.04 -4.19
CA VAL A 628 -12.34 -8.41 -3.04
C VAL A 628 -12.46 -7.44 -1.84
N ARG A 629 -12.87 -6.18 -2.09
CA ARG A 629 -13.09 -5.14 -1.06
C ARG A 629 -14.56 -4.90 -0.70
N ASP A 630 -15.52 -5.33 -1.53
CA ASP A 630 -16.96 -5.24 -1.26
C ASP A 630 -17.49 -6.61 -0.83
N ILE A 631 -17.16 -7.00 0.41
CA ILE A 631 -17.65 -8.23 1.04
C ILE A 631 -18.98 -7.93 1.74
N ARG A 632 -20.05 -8.60 1.31
CA ARG A 632 -21.42 -8.36 1.78
C ARG A 632 -21.89 -9.40 2.79
N GLN A 633 -21.35 -10.61 2.73
CA GLN A 633 -21.65 -11.71 3.65
C GLN A 633 -20.36 -12.44 4.03
N THR A 634 -20.32 -12.95 5.26
CA THR A 634 -19.22 -13.76 5.76
C THR A 634 -19.76 -14.99 6.46
N GLY A 635 -19.01 -16.09 6.40
CA GLY A 635 -19.32 -17.31 7.12
C GLY A 635 -18.06 -18.04 7.53
N VAL A 636 -18.25 -19.16 8.21
CA VAL A 636 -17.17 -20.00 8.70
C VAL A 636 -17.51 -21.44 8.37
N MET A 637 -16.52 -22.22 7.94
CA MET A 637 -16.66 -23.66 7.75
C MET A 637 -15.48 -24.38 8.38
N TYR A 638 -15.73 -25.56 8.95
CA TYR A 638 -14.67 -26.44 9.45
C TYR A 638 -14.35 -27.49 8.40
N TYR A 639 -13.08 -27.63 8.03
CA TYR A 639 -12.64 -28.56 6.99
C TYR A 639 -11.20 -29.02 7.21
N GLY A 640 -10.77 -30.07 6.51
CA GLY A 640 -9.38 -30.50 6.38
C GLY A 640 -9.03 -31.80 7.07
N THR A 641 -7.92 -32.38 6.65
CA THR A 641 -7.50 -33.76 6.97
C THR A 641 -6.12 -33.83 7.61
N ASP A 642 -5.28 -32.85 7.31
CA ASP A 642 -3.86 -32.88 7.63
C ASP A 642 -3.50 -31.86 8.70
N LYS A 643 -2.61 -32.24 9.61
CA LYS A 643 -1.96 -31.31 10.54
C LYS A 643 -0.64 -30.84 9.91
N LEU A 644 -0.47 -29.52 9.85
CA LEU A 644 0.75 -28.86 9.38
C LEU A 644 1.59 -28.36 10.56
N GLU A 645 2.90 -28.28 10.35
CA GLU A 645 3.84 -27.71 11.32
C GLU A 645 4.01 -26.21 11.07
N LYS A 646 4.04 -25.44 12.16
CA LYS A 646 4.17 -23.99 12.09
C LYS A 646 5.54 -23.59 11.55
N THR A 647 5.56 -22.76 10.51
CA THR A 647 6.79 -22.18 9.97
C THR A 647 7.32 -21.07 10.87
N LYS A 648 8.64 -20.82 10.84
CA LYS A 648 9.26 -19.67 11.53
C LYS A 648 8.95 -18.32 10.86
N GLU A 649 8.44 -18.38 9.64
CA GLU A 649 8.14 -17.21 8.81
C GLU A 649 7.01 -16.36 9.40
N ARG A 650 7.07 -15.06 9.13
CA ARG A 650 6.11 -14.05 9.58
C ARG A 650 5.53 -13.30 8.39
N TYR A 651 4.36 -12.69 8.59
CA TYR A 651 3.76 -11.82 7.57
C TYR A 651 4.68 -10.63 7.21
N SER A 652 5.48 -10.12 8.15
CA SER A 652 6.48 -9.06 7.89
C SER A 652 7.52 -9.44 6.85
N ASP A 653 7.82 -10.74 6.71
CA ASP A 653 8.83 -11.21 5.77
C ASP A 653 8.33 -11.12 4.31
N TYR A 654 7.01 -11.10 4.12
CA TYR A 654 6.35 -11.15 2.80
C TYR A 654 5.62 -9.86 2.43
N LEU A 655 5.10 -9.19 3.45
CA LEU A 655 4.35 -7.97 3.36
C LEU A 655 5.22 -6.91 4.01
N GLN A 656 6.13 -6.36 3.20
CA GLN A 656 6.87 -5.14 3.51
C GLN A 656 5.86 -3.99 3.60
N ASN A 657 5.02 -4.03 4.63
CA ASN A 657 4.16 -2.94 5.00
C ASN A 657 5.05 -1.91 5.64
N ARG A 658 5.57 -1.02 4.79
CA ARG A 658 6.07 0.29 5.20
C ARG A 658 5.36 0.74 6.47
N SER A 659 6.13 0.93 7.55
CA SER A 659 5.66 1.60 8.75
C SER A 659 4.97 2.92 8.36
N ASN A 660 4.13 3.50 9.22
CA ASN A 660 3.43 4.77 8.92
C ASN A 660 4.39 5.87 8.40
N ILE A 661 5.65 5.79 8.81
CA ILE A 661 6.81 6.59 8.38
C ILE A 661 7.10 6.44 6.88
N LEU A 662 7.25 5.21 6.39
CA LEU A 662 7.62 4.93 5.00
C LEU A 662 6.42 5.10 4.05
N ASP A 663 5.19 4.91 4.53
CA ASP A 663 3.97 5.00 3.70
C ASP A 663 3.54 6.45 3.43
N LYS A 664 4.30 7.45 3.92
CA LYS A 664 4.04 8.90 3.81
C LYS A 664 2.58 9.28 4.10
N LYS A 665 1.89 8.50 4.95
CA LYS A 665 0.53 8.78 5.40
C LYS A 665 0.57 9.84 6.50
N TYR A 666 1.16 10.98 6.15
CA TYR A 666 1.11 12.19 6.95
C TYR A 666 -0.33 12.70 6.93
N TYR A 667 -1.03 12.53 8.05
CA TYR A 667 -2.23 13.31 8.29
C TYR A 667 -1.78 14.55 9.05
N LEU A 668 -1.61 15.67 8.35
CA LEU A 668 -1.76 16.96 8.99
C LEU A 668 -3.24 17.06 9.34
N ASP A 669 -3.59 16.83 10.60
CA ASP A 669 -4.75 17.55 11.08
C ASP A 669 -4.43 19.02 10.87
N VAL A 670 -5.28 19.70 10.11
CA VAL A 670 -5.32 21.16 10.12
C VAL A 670 -5.23 21.55 11.58
N PRO A 671 -4.25 22.39 12.00
CA PRO A 671 -4.02 22.70 13.40
C PRO A 671 -5.38 22.97 14.00
N MET A 672 -5.77 22.15 14.98
CA MET A 672 -7.08 22.22 15.59
C MET A 672 -7.24 23.68 16.00
N LYS A 673 -8.03 24.46 15.24
CA LYS A 673 -8.49 25.75 15.73
C LYS A 673 -9.21 25.38 16.99
N MET A 674 -8.61 25.75 18.13
CA MET A 674 -9.11 25.41 19.44
C MET A 674 -10.64 25.51 19.39
N PRO A 675 -11.39 24.42 19.62
CA PRO A 675 -12.73 24.63 20.10
C PRO A 675 -12.50 25.27 21.47
N LEU A 676 -12.64 26.59 21.55
CA LEU A 676 -13.07 27.21 22.78
C LEU A 676 -14.31 26.40 23.17
N ASP A 677 -14.15 25.47 24.12
CA ASP A 677 -15.21 24.62 24.62
C ASP A 677 -16.22 25.50 25.36
N VAL A 678 -17.08 26.13 24.57
CA VAL A 678 -18.23 26.90 25.03
C VAL A 678 -19.47 26.00 25.04
N LYS A 679 -19.44 24.83 24.37
CA LYS A 679 -20.58 23.91 24.31
C LYS A 679 -20.74 23.09 25.60
N GLY A 680 -19.65 22.65 26.24
CA GLY A 680 -19.68 21.89 27.49
C GLY A 680 -20.13 22.75 28.68
N LYS A 681 -19.55 23.95 28.84
CA LYS A 681 -19.89 24.87 29.94
C LYS A 681 -21.27 25.51 29.79
N SER A 682 -21.73 25.83 28.57
CA SER A 682 -23.10 26.31 28.33
C SER A 682 -24.14 25.25 28.68
N ARG A 683 -23.91 23.97 28.38
CA ARG A 683 -24.84 22.89 28.76
C ARG A 683 -24.90 22.68 30.26
N ARG A 684 -23.74 22.69 30.95
CA ARG A 684 -23.69 22.60 32.42
C ARG A 684 -24.38 23.78 33.09
N PHE A 685 -24.19 24.99 32.56
CA PHE A 685 -24.86 26.19 33.08
C PHE A 685 -26.38 26.14 32.85
N PHE A 686 -26.84 25.67 31.67
CA PHE A 686 -28.27 25.46 31.41
C PHE A 686 -28.89 24.39 32.30
N ILE A 687 -28.17 23.29 32.58
CA ILE A 687 -28.62 22.23 33.47
C ILE A 687 -28.72 22.75 34.91
N VAL A 688 -27.70 23.45 35.41
CA VAL A 688 -27.73 24.05 36.75
C VAL A 688 -28.82 25.12 36.86
N ALA A 689 -28.99 25.97 35.85
CA ALA A 689 -30.08 26.95 35.82
C ALA A 689 -31.48 26.29 35.79
N SER A 690 -31.62 25.17 35.08
CA SER A 690 -32.88 24.39 35.04
C SER A 690 -33.17 23.71 36.38
N ILE A 691 -32.15 23.21 37.08
CA ILE A 691 -32.29 22.64 38.43
C ILE A 691 -32.68 23.74 39.43
N VAL A 692 -32.06 24.92 39.35
CA VAL A 692 -32.42 26.07 40.20
C VAL A 692 -33.85 26.54 39.93
N MET A 693 -34.29 26.57 38.66
CA MET A 693 -35.69 26.88 38.30
C MET A 693 -36.66 25.81 38.84
N LEU A 694 -36.32 24.53 38.74
CA LEU A 694 -37.14 23.44 39.30
C LEU A 694 -37.25 23.54 40.83
N CYS A 695 -36.15 23.85 41.52
CA CYS A 695 -36.16 24.07 42.97
C CYS A 695 -37.02 25.29 43.35
N LEU A 696 -36.95 26.38 42.59
CA LEU A 696 -37.77 27.56 42.79
C LEU A 696 -39.26 27.29 42.51
N ASP A 697 -39.59 26.47 41.52
CA ASP A 697 -40.96 26.04 41.22
C ASP A 697 -41.54 25.13 42.32
N ILE A 698 -40.72 24.27 42.93
CA ILE A 698 -41.11 23.44 44.08
C ILE A 698 -41.38 24.32 45.30
N VAL A 699 -40.52 25.32 45.56
CA VAL A 699 -40.73 26.30 46.63
C VAL A 699 -41.99 27.15 46.34
N TYR A 700 -42.21 27.56 45.09
CA TYR A 700 -43.40 28.29 44.66
C TYR A 700 -44.68 27.45 44.79
N GLY A 701 -44.61 26.15 44.49
CA GLY A 701 -45.69 25.19 44.71
C GLY A 701 -46.00 24.99 46.19
N TYR A 702 -44.97 24.93 47.04
CA TYR A 702 -45.12 24.83 48.50
C TYR A 702 -45.80 26.07 49.10
N PHE A 703 -45.41 27.27 48.66
CA PHE A 703 -46.04 28.52 49.09
C PHE A 703 -47.48 28.69 48.57
N ASN A 704 -47.83 28.11 47.41
CA ASN A 704 -49.21 28.10 46.91
C ASN A 704 -50.10 27.05 47.60
N TYR A 705 -49.53 25.97 48.15
CA TYR A 705 -50.27 24.94 48.86
C TYR A 705 -50.67 25.37 50.28
N VAL A 706 -49.86 26.21 50.93
CA VAL A 706 -50.18 26.79 52.24
C VAL A 706 -51.08 28.02 52.06
N ARG A 707 -52.40 27.81 52.13
CA ARG A 707 -53.41 28.89 52.16
C ARG A 707 -53.23 29.76 53.43
N TRP A 708 -52.40 30.78 53.38
CA TRP A 708 -52.49 31.92 54.31
C TRP A 708 -52.61 33.25 53.56
N ALA A 709 -53.60 34.01 54.02
CA ALA A 709 -54.25 35.24 53.56
C ALA A 709 -53.48 36.30 52.73
N PRO A 710 -54.22 37.12 51.96
CA PRO A 710 -53.73 37.96 50.87
C PRO A 710 -53.32 39.35 51.37
N LYS A 711 -52.08 39.79 51.11
CA LYS A 711 -51.73 41.24 50.96
C LYS A 711 -50.27 41.55 50.61
N THR A 712 -49.54 40.66 49.94
CA THR A 712 -48.15 40.93 49.57
C THR A 712 -47.93 40.77 48.06
N TRP A 713 -48.65 41.55 47.25
CA TRP A 713 -48.37 41.71 45.82
C TRP A 713 -46.88 42.05 45.56
N TRP A 714 -46.23 42.67 46.55
CA TRP A 714 -44.85 43.12 46.48
C TRP A 714 -43.86 41.96 46.62
N MET A 715 -44.26 40.84 47.25
CA MET A 715 -43.48 39.60 47.22
C MET A 715 -43.49 38.97 45.82
N TYR A 716 -44.59 39.08 45.08
CA TYR A 716 -44.64 38.63 43.68
C TYR A 716 -43.74 39.51 42.79
N LEU A 717 -43.69 40.81 43.05
CA LEU A 717 -42.76 41.75 42.38
C LEU A 717 -41.30 41.50 42.73
N THR A 718 -40.95 41.17 43.99
CA THR A 718 -39.56 40.86 44.36
C THR A 718 -39.10 39.53 43.79
N VAL A 719 -39.97 38.51 43.74
CA VAL A 719 -39.65 37.23 43.09
C VAL A 719 -39.54 37.39 41.56
N ALA A 720 -40.41 38.20 40.93
CA ALA A 720 -40.27 38.54 39.51
C ALA A 720 -38.98 39.32 39.22
N ALA A 721 -38.60 40.29 40.07
CA ALA A 721 -37.36 41.04 39.93
C ALA A 721 -36.10 40.18 40.12
N LEU A 722 -36.13 39.23 41.06
CA LEU A 722 -35.06 38.25 41.28
C LEU A 722 -34.91 37.27 40.11
N ASN A 723 -35.97 37.00 39.35
CA ASN A 723 -35.92 36.15 38.14
C ASN A 723 -35.48 36.91 36.88
N ILE A 724 -35.74 38.23 36.80
CA ILE A 724 -35.33 39.05 35.65
C ILE A 724 -33.84 39.37 35.70
N LEU A 725 -33.26 39.57 36.90
CA LEU A 725 -31.86 39.99 37.07
C LEU A 725 -30.85 39.02 36.40
N PRO A 726 -30.90 37.69 36.62
CA PRO A 726 -29.97 36.74 36.00
C PRO A 726 -30.14 36.66 34.48
N ILE A 727 -31.38 36.78 33.99
CA ILE A 727 -31.70 36.76 32.56
C ILE A 727 -31.14 38.02 31.90
N THR A 728 -31.32 39.20 32.51
CA THR A 728 -30.73 40.44 32.00
C THR A 728 -29.21 40.43 32.03
N ILE A 729 -28.58 39.91 33.10
CA ILE A 729 -27.11 39.78 33.18
C ILE A 729 -26.60 38.80 32.11
N ALA A 730 -27.25 37.65 31.93
CA ALA A 730 -26.87 36.68 30.89
C ALA A 730 -27.03 37.27 29.47
N THR A 731 -28.08 38.06 29.23
CA THR A 731 -28.33 38.73 27.95
C THR A 731 -27.30 39.84 27.69
N ILE A 732 -26.97 40.63 28.71
CA ILE A 732 -25.93 41.68 28.63
C ILE A 732 -24.56 41.05 28.37
N LEU A 733 -24.22 39.95 29.06
CA LEU A 733 -22.96 39.24 28.84
C LEU A 733 -22.88 38.61 27.45
N THR A 734 -23.99 38.10 26.91
CA THR A 734 -24.00 37.57 25.53
C THR A 734 -23.93 38.66 24.47
N VAL A 735 -24.57 39.81 24.69
CA VAL A 735 -24.47 40.98 23.79
C VAL A 735 -23.08 41.61 23.84
N LYS A 736 -22.52 41.80 25.03
CA LYS A 736 -21.15 42.34 25.21
C LYS A 736 -20.12 41.42 24.54
N ARG A 737 -20.27 40.10 24.73
CA ARG A 737 -19.38 39.10 24.11
C ARG A 737 -19.56 39.00 22.59
N LYS A 738 -20.78 39.17 22.06
CA LYS A 738 -21.01 39.31 20.61
C LYS A 738 -20.38 40.59 20.06
N LYS A 739 -20.41 41.68 20.83
CA LYS A 739 -19.78 42.95 20.45
C LYS A 739 -18.26 42.85 20.46
N GLU A 740 -17.66 42.20 21.46
CA GLU A 740 -16.22 41.93 21.52
C GLU A 740 -15.75 41.02 20.38
N ILE A 741 -16.53 39.98 20.03
CA ILE A 741 -16.24 39.13 18.86
C ILE A 741 -16.37 39.93 17.56
N LYS A 742 -17.36 40.82 17.46
CA LYS A 742 -17.57 41.68 16.29
C LYS A 742 -16.46 42.72 16.15
N GLU A 743 -16.05 43.37 17.23
CA GLU A 743 -14.92 44.30 17.27
C GLU A 743 -13.59 43.58 16.98
N CYS A 744 -13.42 42.34 17.44
CA CYS A 744 -12.24 41.53 17.12
C CYS A 744 -12.24 41.10 15.64
N LEU A 745 -13.40 40.79 15.05
CA LEU A 745 -13.54 40.52 13.62
C LEU A 745 -13.38 41.78 12.76
N GLU A 746 -13.92 42.92 13.20
CA GLU A 746 -13.80 44.22 12.53
C GLU A 746 -12.36 44.77 12.62
N ASN A 747 -11.64 44.55 13.72
CA ASN A 747 -10.22 44.89 13.86
C ASN A 747 -9.32 43.99 12.99
N ASN A 748 -9.60 42.68 12.91
CA ASN A 748 -8.91 41.77 12.00
C ASN A 748 -9.21 42.07 10.51
N MET A 749 -10.43 42.54 10.22
CA MET A 749 -10.81 43.00 8.88
C MET A 749 -10.14 44.34 8.55
N SER A 750 -10.05 45.27 9.50
CA SER A 750 -9.35 46.56 9.39
C SER A 750 -7.84 46.41 9.24
N GLU A 751 -7.21 45.45 9.91
CA GLU A 751 -5.80 45.08 9.67
C GLU A 751 -5.59 44.49 8.27
N LYS A 752 -6.50 43.62 7.81
CA LYS A 752 -6.50 43.15 6.41
C LYS A 752 -6.74 44.27 5.40
N GLN A 753 -7.52 45.28 5.76
CA GLN A 753 -7.85 46.42 4.89
C GLN A 753 -6.71 47.44 4.86
N LYS A 754 -6.01 47.69 5.98
CA LYS A 754 -4.76 48.46 6.04
C LYS A 754 -3.60 47.78 5.30
N ASN A 755 -3.54 46.45 5.33
CA ASN A 755 -2.59 45.69 4.51
C ASN A 755 -2.95 45.71 3.01
N ARG A 756 -4.23 45.86 2.66
CA ARG A 756 -4.68 46.10 1.28
C ARG A 756 -4.43 47.52 0.80
N GLU A 757 -4.57 48.53 1.66
CA GLU A 757 -4.35 49.94 1.29
C GLU A 757 -2.87 50.34 1.15
N LYS A 758 -1.93 49.54 1.69
CA LYS A 758 -0.49 49.65 1.34
C LYS A 758 -0.17 49.12 -0.06
N LEU A 759 -1.12 48.45 -0.73
CA LEU A 759 -1.07 48.09 -2.13
C LEU A 759 -2.20 48.80 -2.89
N ASN A 760 -2.06 50.11 -3.09
CA ASN A 760 -2.75 50.78 -4.21
C ASN A 760 -1.72 51.00 -5.31
N VAL A 761 -1.79 50.21 -6.39
CA VAL A 761 -2.63 50.41 -7.59
C VAL A 761 -1.96 51.42 -8.53
N GLU A 762 -1.28 50.89 -9.54
CA GLU A 762 -1.42 51.38 -10.92
C GLU A 762 -0.91 50.41 -11.99
N ASP A 763 -0.14 49.37 -11.65
CA ASP A 763 0.23 48.30 -12.62
C ASP A 763 -0.18 46.92 -12.11
N LEU A 764 -1.32 46.40 -12.57
CA LEU A 764 -1.68 44.96 -12.73
C LEU A 764 -3.21 44.83 -12.76
N ALA A 765 -3.79 45.20 -13.91
CA ALA A 765 -5.11 44.75 -14.30
C ALA A 765 -4.91 43.66 -15.36
N ASP A 766 -4.82 42.41 -14.92
CA ASP A 766 -5.18 41.22 -15.70
C ASP A 766 -5.55 40.10 -14.71
N GLU A 767 -6.70 39.45 -14.95
CA GLU A 767 -7.28 38.43 -14.08
C GLU A 767 -6.37 37.20 -13.98
N ILE A 768 -5.67 37.06 -12.84
CA ILE A 768 -4.91 35.87 -12.48
C ILE A 768 -5.89 34.70 -12.27
N PRO A 769 -5.84 33.62 -13.08
CA PRO A 769 -6.74 32.49 -12.97
C PRO A 769 -6.60 31.73 -11.65
N TYR A 770 -7.67 31.04 -11.24
CA TYR A 770 -7.75 30.24 -10.01
C TYR A 770 -6.61 29.20 -9.89
N GLU A 771 -6.04 28.73 -10.99
CA GLU A 771 -4.84 27.87 -10.98
C GLU A 771 -3.54 28.59 -10.58
N GLN A 772 -3.38 29.90 -10.85
CA GLN A 772 -2.20 30.67 -10.44
C GLN A 772 -2.19 30.99 -8.93
N LEU A 773 -3.34 30.94 -8.26
CA LEU A 773 -3.42 31.06 -6.79
C LEU A 773 -2.86 29.83 -6.06
N PHE A 774 -2.92 28.66 -6.69
CA PHE A 774 -2.34 27.42 -6.17
C PHE A 774 -0.90 27.22 -6.66
N GLU A 775 -0.57 27.68 -7.86
CA GLU A 775 0.83 27.72 -8.31
C GLU A 775 1.62 28.76 -7.51
N GLU A 776 1.12 29.94 -7.15
CA GLU A 776 1.92 30.87 -6.32
C GLU A 776 2.09 30.42 -4.85
N GLU A 777 1.12 29.70 -4.25
CA GLU A 777 1.29 29.17 -2.88
C GLU A 777 2.09 27.85 -2.86
N PHE A 778 1.90 26.94 -3.82
CA PHE A 778 2.71 25.71 -3.89
C PHE A 778 4.09 25.96 -4.49
N THR A 779 4.25 26.90 -5.42
CA THR A 779 5.56 27.30 -5.94
C THR A 779 6.28 28.17 -4.92
N LYS A 780 5.62 28.97 -4.07
CA LYS A 780 6.32 29.54 -2.89
C LYS A 780 6.69 28.48 -1.86
N VAL A 781 5.96 27.38 -1.71
CA VAL A 781 6.36 26.30 -0.78
C VAL A 781 7.44 25.40 -1.38
N TYR A 782 7.42 25.15 -2.70
CA TYR A 782 8.44 24.36 -3.41
C TYR A 782 9.69 25.17 -3.79
N GLU A 783 9.56 26.45 -4.11
CA GLU A 783 10.68 27.40 -4.21
C GLU A 783 11.18 27.77 -2.83
N VAL A 784 10.40 27.79 -1.75
CA VAL A 784 10.97 27.88 -0.38
C VAL A 784 11.56 26.55 0.04
N GLU A 785 11.10 25.37 -0.38
CA GLU A 785 11.78 24.10 -0.07
C GLU A 785 13.02 23.87 -0.93
N GLN A 786 13.06 24.37 -2.18
CA GLN A 786 14.26 24.37 -3.03
C GLN A 786 15.19 25.54 -2.74
N GLU A 787 14.69 26.73 -2.38
CA GLU A 787 15.49 27.82 -1.80
C GLU A 787 15.91 27.46 -0.40
N VAL A 788 15.20 26.70 0.44
CA VAL A 788 15.67 26.18 1.74
C VAL A 788 16.63 25.01 1.54
N ALA A 789 16.46 24.15 0.54
CA ALA A 789 17.48 23.15 0.23
C ALA A 789 18.74 23.78 -0.39
N GLN A 790 18.59 24.82 -1.22
CA GLN A 790 19.70 25.56 -1.82
C GLN A 790 20.27 26.63 -0.88
N THR A 791 19.51 27.20 0.07
CA THR A 791 19.98 28.04 1.20
C THR A 791 20.50 27.19 2.32
N VAL A 792 20.11 25.94 2.51
CA VAL A 792 20.85 25.04 3.42
C VAL A 792 22.21 24.68 2.83
N GLU A 793 22.36 24.61 1.50
CA GLU A 793 23.67 24.53 0.81
C GLU A 793 24.38 25.88 0.60
N THR A 794 23.70 27.04 0.74
CA THR A 794 24.33 28.39 0.65
C THR A 794 24.48 29.15 1.97
N GLU A 795 23.80 28.76 3.05
CA GLU A 795 23.96 29.22 4.44
C GLU A 795 25.06 28.42 5.16
N GLU A 796 25.48 27.27 4.61
CA GLU A 796 26.78 26.65 4.92
C GLU A 796 27.97 27.58 4.61
N LYS A 797 27.75 28.77 4.00
CA LYS A 797 28.78 29.80 3.80
C LYS A 797 28.78 30.93 4.82
N THR A 798 27.86 30.98 5.78
CA THR A 798 27.83 32.04 6.82
C THR A 798 28.17 31.57 8.23
N PHE A 799 28.18 30.27 8.49
CA PHE A 799 28.85 29.73 9.66
C PHE A 799 30.29 29.43 9.26
N THR A 800 31.28 30.09 9.88
CA THR A 800 32.68 29.70 9.78
C THR A 800 32.80 28.27 10.33
N THR A 801 32.60 27.29 9.45
CA THR A 801 32.60 25.87 9.78
C THR A 801 33.99 25.51 10.30
N VAL A 802 34.08 25.28 11.61
CA VAL A 802 35.10 24.38 12.13
C VAL A 802 34.96 23.07 11.35
N PRO A 803 36.00 22.57 10.67
CA PRO A 803 35.91 21.32 9.94
C PRO A 803 35.43 20.21 10.88
N PHE A 804 34.33 19.55 10.51
CA PHE A 804 33.74 18.49 11.32
C PHE A 804 34.71 17.32 11.38
N ASP A 805 35.21 17.02 12.57
CA ASP A 805 36.14 15.92 12.80
C ASP A 805 35.39 14.57 12.67
N PRO A 806 35.75 13.71 11.70
CA PRO A 806 35.13 12.39 11.54
C PRO A 806 35.34 11.45 12.74
N GLU A 807 36.30 11.73 13.63
CA GLU A 807 36.49 10.96 14.88
C GLU A 807 35.42 11.27 15.94
N PHE A 808 34.69 12.38 15.77
CA PHE A 808 33.69 12.84 16.73
C PHE A 808 32.32 12.19 16.49
N THR A 809 32.07 11.07 17.18
CA THR A 809 30.83 10.25 17.05
C THR A 809 29.99 10.28 18.33
N LEU A 810 28.68 9.95 18.24
CA LEU A 810 27.79 9.91 19.41
C LEU A 810 28.27 9.00 20.56
N PRO A 811 28.88 7.82 20.32
CA PRO A 811 29.47 7.02 21.38
C PRO A 811 30.63 7.72 22.08
N VAL A 812 31.47 8.45 21.33
CA VAL A 812 32.58 9.25 21.88
C VAL A 812 32.03 10.39 22.75
N VAL A 813 31.00 11.10 22.27
CA VAL A 813 30.30 12.16 23.03
C VAL A 813 29.74 11.61 24.35
N CYS A 814 29.07 10.45 24.31
CA CYS A 814 28.54 9.82 25.52
C CYS A 814 29.66 9.44 26.50
N LYS A 815 30.77 8.86 26.00
CA LYS A 815 31.93 8.51 26.83
C LYS A 815 32.56 9.76 27.48
N GLN A 816 32.73 10.83 26.72
CA GLN A 816 33.25 12.10 27.21
C GLN A 816 32.34 12.70 28.29
N PHE A 817 31.02 12.66 28.09
CA PHE A 817 30.05 13.14 29.08
C PHE A 817 30.10 12.36 30.39
N ILE A 818 30.22 11.03 30.32
CA ILE A 818 30.33 10.17 31.50
C ILE A 818 31.59 10.51 32.31
N THR A 819 32.74 10.64 31.64
CA THR A 819 34.01 11.03 32.29
C THR A 819 33.89 12.42 32.91
N PHE A 820 33.35 13.39 32.15
CA PHE A 820 33.14 14.76 32.60
C PHE A 820 32.27 14.86 33.86
N ALA A 821 31.16 14.12 33.89
CA ALA A 821 30.24 14.10 35.03
C ALA A 821 30.88 13.45 36.26
N PHE A 822 31.62 12.35 36.06
CA PHE A 822 32.31 11.64 37.14
C PHE A 822 33.39 12.50 37.81
N GLU A 823 34.17 13.25 37.03
CA GLU A 823 35.17 14.21 37.55
C GLU A 823 34.56 15.29 38.45
N ARG A 824 33.27 15.60 38.25
CA ARG A 824 32.52 16.58 39.04
C ARG A 824 31.63 15.94 40.11
N GLY A 825 31.87 14.67 40.42
CA GLY A 825 31.25 13.96 41.55
C GLY A 825 29.91 13.31 41.27
N VAL A 826 29.49 13.19 40.00
CA VAL A 826 28.22 12.55 39.60
C VAL A 826 28.50 11.33 38.72
N ALA A 827 28.18 10.13 39.21
CA ALA A 827 28.31 8.91 38.42
C ALA A 827 27.09 8.72 37.52
N VAL A 828 27.34 8.72 36.20
CA VAL A 828 26.33 8.51 35.14
C VAL A 828 26.68 7.24 34.38
N ASP A 829 25.71 6.33 34.18
CA ASP A 829 25.93 5.13 33.38
C ASP A 829 25.70 5.37 31.87
N ALA A 830 26.15 4.43 31.04
CA ALA A 830 26.03 4.54 29.58
C ALA A 830 24.57 4.61 29.11
N ALA A 831 23.65 3.92 29.78
CA ALA A 831 22.23 4.00 29.45
C ALA A 831 21.66 5.41 29.69
N THR A 832 22.01 6.02 30.82
CA THR A 832 21.58 7.37 31.19
C THR A 832 22.17 8.42 30.25
N ALA A 833 23.45 8.31 29.88
CA ALA A 833 24.06 9.20 28.90
C ALA A 833 23.34 9.10 27.53
N ARG A 834 23.08 7.89 27.03
CA ARG A 834 22.33 7.67 25.79
C ARG A 834 20.93 8.27 25.85
N MET A 835 20.22 8.11 26.98
CA MET A 835 18.88 8.69 27.20
C MET A 835 18.90 10.21 27.13
N VAL A 836 19.87 10.87 27.76
CA VAL A 836 19.98 12.33 27.79
C VAL A 836 20.20 12.91 26.39
N PHE A 837 21.17 12.41 25.63
CA PHE A 837 21.42 12.90 24.26
C PHE A 837 20.27 12.58 23.31
N SER A 838 19.63 11.42 23.46
CA SER A 838 18.42 11.07 22.69
C SER A 838 17.24 11.99 23.02
N ALA A 839 17.06 12.34 24.29
CA ALA A 839 16.04 13.30 24.71
C ALA A 839 16.29 14.69 24.12
N LEU A 840 17.53 15.19 24.19
CA LEU A 840 17.95 16.47 23.62
C LEU A 840 17.74 16.53 22.09
N SER A 841 17.94 15.42 21.38
CA SER A 841 17.71 15.32 19.94
C SER A 841 16.23 15.42 19.54
N SER A 842 15.34 14.95 20.43
CA SER A 842 13.92 14.75 20.13
C SER A 842 13.01 15.87 20.66
N SER A 843 13.47 16.67 21.63
CA SER A 843 12.67 17.72 22.27
C SER A 843 13.53 18.88 22.75
N ARG A 844 12.97 20.10 22.70
CA ARG A 844 13.53 21.29 23.37
C ARG A 844 13.02 21.48 24.80
N LEU A 845 12.01 20.74 25.23
CA LEU A 845 11.51 20.73 26.61
C LEU A 845 11.80 19.37 27.25
N LEU A 846 12.67 19.36 28.26
CA LEU A 846 13.00 18.20 29.06
C LEU A 846 12.44 18.32 30.46
N ILE A 847 11.78 17.28 30.94
CA ILE A 847 11.30 17.19 32.32
C ILE A 847 12.14 16.10 33.00
N LEU A 848 12.99 16.49 33.93
CA LEU A 848 13.93 15.59 34.59
C LEU A 848 13.38 15.13 35.93
N ARG A 849 13.54 13.83 36.21
CA ARG A 849 13.27 13.20 37.49
C ARG A 849 14.45 12.31 37.88
N SER A 850 14.71 12.17 39.18
CA SER A 850 15.63 11.15 39.69
C SER A 850 15.14 10.64 41.03
N ASP A 851 15.48 9.39 41.35
CA ASP A 851 15.23 8.79 42.67
C ASP A 851 16.08 9.47 43.78
N ASP A 852 17.14 10.18 43.42
CA ASP A 852 18.02 10.95 44.32
C ASP A 852 17.96 12.44 43.96
N SER A 853 17.18 13.20 44.73
CA SER A 853 16.99 14.63 44.51
C SER A 853 18.27 15.43 44.75
N GLU A 854 19.14 15.01 45.67
CA GLU A 854 20.42 15.70 45.93
C GLU A 854 21.36 15.56 44.73
N MET A 855 21.42 14.37 44.13
CA MET A 855 22.25 14.12 42.95
C MET A 855 21.69 14.79 41.70
N LEU A 856 20.35 14.91 41.58
CA LEU A 856 19.73 15.68 40.50
C LEU A 856 20.11 17.16 40.57
N MET A 857 20.14 17.76 41.77
CA MET A 857 20.60 19.15 41.98
C MET A 857 22.07 19.35 41.55
N LYS A 858 22.90 18.32 41.71
CA LYS A 858 24.31 18.33 41.25
C LYS A 858 24.44 18.10 39.75
N PHE A 859 23.57 17.29 39.15
CA PHE A 859 23.61 16.92 37.73
C PHE A 859 23.20 18.05 36.78
N ILE A 860 22.17 18.83 37.14
CA ILE A 860 21.65 19.89 36.28
C ILE A 860 22.72 20.94 35.90
N PRO A 861 23.54 21.48 36.84
CA PRO A 861 24.65 22.37 36.49
C PRO A 861 25.67 21.76 35.52
N LEU A 862 25.92 20.44 35.62
CA LEU A 862 26.87 19.74 34.77
C LEU A 862 26.44 19.71 33.30
N LEU A 863 25.14 19.58 33.05
CA LEU A 863 24.63 19.61 31.68
C LEU A 863 24.92 20.96 31.02
N SER A 864 24.62 22.07 31.71
CA SER A 864 24.90 23.41 31.21
C SER A 864 26.40 23.64 30.98
N GLU A 865 27.24 23.18 31.92
CA GLU A 865 28.70 23.30 31.82
C GLU A 865 29.28 22.48 30.66
N TYR A 866 28.79 21.26 30.43
CA TYR A 866 29.22 20.40 29.32
C TYR A 866 28.94 21.03 27.95
N PHE A 867 27.84 21.77 27.84
CA PHE A 867 27.42 22.48 26.64
C PHE A 867 28.05 23.88 26.46
N GLY A 868 28.97 24.25 27.36
CA GLY A 868 29.74 25.49 27.27
C GLY A 868 28.95 26.75 27.61
N THR A 869 27.85 26.64 28.37
CA THR A 869 26.99 27.79 28.72
C THR A 869 26.97 28.09 30.22
N GLU A 870 26.87 29.38 30.57
CA GLU A 870 26.68 29.78 31.96
C GLU A 870 25.29 29.38 32.45
N PHE A 871 25.25 28.76 33.63
CA PHE A 871 24.08 28.25 34.33
C PHE A 871 23.07 29.37 34.69
N ALA A 872 21.90 29.39 34.05
CA ALA A 872 20.79 30.27 34.40
C ALA A 872 19.64 29.47 35.02
N VAL A 873 19.50 29.58 36.34
CA VAL A 873 18.51 28.82 37.13
C VAL A 873 17.64 29.75 37.94
N ASP A 874 16.33 29.49 37.88
CA ASP A 874 15.36 30.12 38.77
C ASP A 874 14.53 29.05 39.48
N TYR A 875 14.04 29.41 40.67
CA TYR A 875 13.15 28.56 41.48
C TYR A 875 11.71 29.04 41.33
N TYR A 876 10.80 28.11 41.09
CA TYR A 876 9.37 28.41 41.12
C TYR A 876 8.94 28.77 42.56
N GLY A 877 8.28 29.91 42.76
CA GLY A 877 7.96 30.46 44.08
C GLY A 877 6.47 30.74 44.32
N GLU A 878 6.07 30.84 45.59
CA GLU A 878 4.66 30.95 46.06
C GLU A 878 3.88 32.21 45.60
N ASN A 879 4.51 33.18 44.94
CA ASN A 879 3.93 34.51 44.66
C ASN A 879 4.06 34.98 43.19
N THR A 880 4.04 34.06 42.22
CA THR A 880 4.18 34.39 40.79
C THR A 880 2.92 34.08 39.97
N ASP A 881 2.38 35.11 39.31
CA ASP A 881 1.25 35.00 38.37
C ASP A 881 1.75 34.39 37.05
N GLY A 882 1.88 33.06 36.96
CA GLY A 882 1.93 32.29 35.71
C GLY A 882 3.00 32.62 34.65
N ASN A 883 3.97 33.50 34.91
CA ASN A 883 4.99 33.93 33.94
C ASN A 883 6.42 33.87 34.50
N ALA A 884 6.67 32.93 35.42
CA ALA A 884 7.93 32.78 36.17
C ALA A 884 9.18 32.58 35.28
N LEU A 885 9.01 32.12 34.05
CA LEU A 885 10.11 31.97 33.09
C LEU A 885 10.67 33.32 32.66
N PHE A 886 9.87 34.39 32.70
CA PHE A 886 10.21 35.72 32.19
C PHE A 886 10.21 36.84 33.22
N GLU A 887 9.36 36.72 34.25
CA GLU A 887 9.10 37.77 35.23
C GLU A 887 9.40 37.28 36.65
N ARG A 888 10.06 38.12 37.45
CA ARG A 888 10.26 37.92 38.89
C ARG A 888 9.83 39.17 39.64
N LYS A 889 9.05 39.02 40.72
CA LYS A 889 8.71 40.14 41.60
C LYS A 889 9.82 40.36 42.62
N ASP A 890 10.27 41.60 42.81
CA ASP A 890 11.17 41.98 43.89
C ASP A 890 10.45 41.95 45.26
N GLY A 891 11.19 42.11 46.36
CA GLY A 891 10.63 42.14 47.72
C GLY A 891 9.65 43.28 48.00
N TYR A 892 9.45 44.19 47.05
CA TYR A 892 8.53 45.33 47.10
C TYR A 892 7.35 45.22 46.12
N GLY A 893 7.28 44.14 45.32
CA GLY A 893 6.19 43.87 44.37
C GLY A 893 6.40 44.42 42.95
N ASN A 894 7.58 44.97 42.62
CA ASN A 894 7.90 45.40 41.26
C ASN A 894 8.30 44.20 40.39
N VAL A 895 7.93 44.22 39.11
CA VAL A 895 8.25 43.15 38.15
C VAL A 895 9.59 43.43 37.47
N GLU A 896 10.56 42.53 37.65
CA GLU A 896 11.87 42.51 37.00
C GLU A 896 12.01 41.29 36.07
N LEU A 897 13.00 41.32 35.16
CA LEU A 897 13.33 40.18 34.30
C LEU A 897 13.98 39.04 35.12
N SER A 898 13.48 37.82 34.93
CA SER A 898 14.07 36.61 35.51
C SER A 898 15.53 36.41 35.06
N ALA A 899 16.29 35.57 35.79
CA ALA A 899 17.65 35.22 35.38
C ALA A 899 17.67 34.50 34.01
N ILE A 900 16.64 33.68 33.76
CA ILE A 900 16.40 32.98 32.50
C ILE A 900 16.15 33.97 31.36
N ALA A 901 15.28 34.96 31.54
CA ALA A 901 14.96 35.95 30.51
C ALA A 901 16.16 36.81 30.11
N ARG A 902 17.00 37.19 31.09
CA ARG A 902 18.25 37.91 30.82
C ARG A 902 19.25 37.07 30.04
N LYS A 903 19.28 35.75 30.26
CA LYS A 903 20.16 34.86 29.49
C LYS A 903 19.62 34.60 28.08
N LEU A 904 18.32 34.34 27.94
CA LEU A 904 17.67 34.16 26.64
C LEU A 904 17.82 35.38 25.72
N THR A 905 17.80 36.59 26.29
CA THR A 905 18.03 37.85 25.54
C THR A 905 19.49 38.09 25.13
N SER A 906 20.44 37.34 25.69
CA SER A 906 21.87 37.41 25.32
C SER A 906 22.32 36.27 24.41
N ALA A 907 21.47 35.26 24.18
CA ALA A 907 21.74 34.21 23.20
C ALA A 907 21.66 34.79 21.78
N THR A 908 22.66 34.52 20.95
CA THR A 908 22.68 34.96 19.54
C THR A 908 22.72 33.76 18.61
N PRO A 909 22.13 33.84 17.39
CA PRO A 909 22.20 32.75 16.41
C PRO A 909 23.63 32.37 15.99
N ALA A 910 24.60 33.28 16.16
CA ALA A 910 26.01 33.04 15.86
C ALA A 910 26.78 32.32 16.99
N ASP A 911 26.15 32.14 18.16
CA ASP A 911 26.75 31.45 19.29
C ASP A 911 26.60 29.93 19.09
N GLU A 912 27.70 29.25 18.76
CA GLU A 912 27.73 27.79 18.58
C GLU A 912 27.56 27.00 19.89
N SER A 913 27.36 27.67 21.03
CA SER A 913 27.09 27.01 22.31
C SER A 913 25.63 26.55 22.44
N LEU A 914 25.38 25.57 23.30
CA LEU A 914 24.05 24.99 23.55
C LEU A 914 23.48 25.60 24.82
N HIS A 915 22.49 26.50 24.70
CA HIS A 915 21.92 27.23 25.83
C HIS A 915 20.84 26.43 26.55
N THR A 916 20.95 26.31 27.88
CA THR A 916 19.93 25.64 28.71
C THR A 916 19.29 26.62 29.70
N ALA A 917 17.97 26.71 29.68
CA ALA A 917 17.17 27.43 30.68
C ALA A 917 16.56 26.42 31.67
N VAL A 918 16.94 26.50 32.95
CA VAL A 918 16.46 25.55 33.96
C VAL A 918 15.49 26.22 34.92
N LEU A 919 14.32 25.62 35.09
CA LEU A 919 13.33 26.04 36.08
C LEU A 919 13.04 24.90 37.07
N MET A 920 13.21 25.19 38.36
CA MET A 920 13.13 24.17 39.40
C MET A 920 11.83 24.26 40.22
N GLY A 921 11.25 23.11 40.56
CA GLY A 921 10.12 23.01 41.49
C GLY A 921 8.77 23.46 40.92
N VAL A 922 8.54 23.24 39.62
CA VAL A 922 7.30 23.68 38.96
C VAL A 922 6.13 22.77 39.35
N ARG A 923 5.00 23.36 39.74
CA ARG A 923 3.74 22.63 40.00
C ARG A 923 3.05 22.26 38.69
N CYS A 924 2.48 21.05 38.57
CA CYS A 924 1.91 20.61 37.29
C CYS A 924 0.78 21.51 36.76
N GLU A 925 -0.01 22.11 37.67
CA GLU A 925 -1.07 23.07 37.33
C GLU A 925 -0.57 24.34 36.65
N ASP A 926 0.68 24.74 36.92
CA ASP A 926 1.29 25.99 36.47
C ASP A 926 2.22 25.82 35.25
N ILE A 927 2.53 24.59 34.84
CA ILE A 927 3.36 24.31 33.65
C ILE A 927 2.76 24.97 32.41
N LYS A 928 1.42 24.94 32.30
CA LYS A 928 0.69 25.53 31.17
C LYS A 928 0.96 27.02 31.00
N SER A 929 0.79 27.78 32.08
CA SER A 929 0.95 29.23 32.07
C SER A 929 2.43 29.59 31.87
N THR A 930 3.32 28.89 32.58
CA THR A 930 4.77 29.11 32.55
C THR A 930 5.38 28.99 31.15
N PHE A 931 4.95 27.98 30.37
CA PHE A 931 5.50 27.72 29.03
C PHE A 931 4.65 28.29 27.89
N ALA A 932 3.50 28.89 28.17
CA ALA A 932 2.64 29.48 27.15
C ALA A 932 3.36 30.45 26.18
N PRO A 933 4.30 31.31 26.63
CA PRO A 933 4.99 32.24 25.72
C PRO A 933 5.97 31.55 24.77
N VAL A 934 6.53 30.40 25.14
CA VAL A 934 7.57 29.68 24.37
C VAL A 934 7.06 28.40 23.71
N ILE A 935 5.77 28.08 23.86
CA ILE A 935 5.20 26.82 23.39
C ILE A 935 5.35 26.64 21.87
N ARG A 936 5.28 27.73 21.12
CA ARG A 936 5.48 27.73 19.66
C ARG A 936 6.93 27.37 19.29
N TYR A 937 7.90 27.90 20.04
CA TYR A 937 9.31 27.59 19.86
C TYR A 937 9.60 26.11 20.21
N ILE A 938 9.07 25.62 21.33
CA ILE A 938 9.23 24.22 21.74
C ILE A 938 8.64 23.27 20.67
N ASP A 939 7.52 23.64 20.07
CA ASP A 939 6.88 22.83 19.04
C ASP A 939 7.56 22.93 17.66
N GLN A 940 8.25 24.03 17.36
CA GLN A 940 8.95 24.31 16.09
C GLN A 940 10.34 24.94 16.32
N PRO A 941 11.32 24.18 16.83
CA PRO A 941 12.60 24.72 17.27
C PRO A 941 13.62 24.98 16.14
N GLU A 942 13.31 24.53 14.91
CA GLU A 942 14.12 24.73 13.69
C GLU A 942 13.82 26.08 13.01
N ARG A 943 13.18 27.01 13.74
CA ARG A 943 12.87 28.36 13.26
C ARG A 943 13.07 29.37 14.39
N GLU A 944 13.76 30.45 14.07
CA GLU A 944 13.79 31.63 14.94
C GLU A 944 12.36 32.06 15.28
N THR A 945 12.05 32.10 16.57
CA THR A 945 10.70 32.41 17.05
C THR A 945 10.74 33.66 17.91
N GLU A 946 10.02 34.69 17.49
CA GLU A 946 9.82 35.87 18.32
C GLU A 946 8.89 35.56 19.50
N VAL A 947 9.40 35.77 20.70
CA VAL A 947 8.69 35.58 21.97
C VAL A 947 8.52 36.94 22.64
N PHE A 948 7.29 37.28 22.97
CA PHE A 948 6.99 38.51 23.69
C PHE A 948 7.37 38.36 25.17
N ILE A 949 8.31 39.21 25.62
CA ILE A 949 8.78 39.25 27.01
C ILE A 949 8.35 40.58 27.62
N LYS A 950 7.40 40.51 28.54
CA LYS A 950 6.90 41.68 29.26
C LYS A 950 8.01 42.21 30.19
N GLY A 951 8.48 43.44 29.96
CA GLY A 951 9.56 44.06 30.74
C GLY A 951 10.95 44.09 30.07
N ALA A 952 11.11 43.50 28.87
CA ALA A 952 12.32 43.66 28.06
C ALA A 952 12.33 45.02 27.33
N ALA A 953 13.52 45.59 27.08
CA ALA A 953 13.69 46.94 26.50
C ALA A 953 12.93 47.17 25.17
N ASN A 954 12.74 46.12 24.36
CA ASN A 954 12.03 46.15 23.07
C ASN A 954 10.67 45.41 23.08
N GLY A 955 10.23 44.84 24.21
CA GLY A 955 8.96 44.11 24.33
C GLY A 955 8.90 42.70 23.69
N SER A 956 9.90 42.30 22.89
CA SER A 956 10.05 40.95 22.32
C SER A 956 11.53 40.53 22.23
N CYS A 957 11.77 39.22 22.19
CA CYS A 957 13.08 38.60 21.99
C CYS A 957 12.95 37.45 20.99
N VAL A 958 13.88 37.34 20.04
CA VAL A 958 13.96 36.19 19.13
C VAL A 958 14.73 35.08 19.83
N LEU A 959 14.15 33.89 19.94
CA LEU A 959 14.84 32.72 20.46
C LEU A 959 15.61 32.01 19.32
N PRO A 960 16.94 31.86 19.44
CA PRO A 960 17.73 31.09 18.47
C PRO A 960 17.50 29.59 18.64
N GLU A 961 17.85 28.80 17.62
CA GLU A 961 17.56 27.34 17.55
C GLU A 961 18.29 26.49 18.60
N ASN A 962 19.35 27.06 19.20
CA ASN A 962 20.27 26.40 20.13
C ASN A 962 19.80 26.48 21.61
N VAL A 963 18.52 26.75 21.89
CA VAL A 963 17.97 26.88 23.26
C VAL A 963 17.12 25.67 23.68
N TRP A 964 17.42 25.12 24.86
CA TRP A 964 16.66 24.05 25.54
C TRP A 964 16.10 24.50 26.88
N PHE A 965 14.94 23.98 27.24
CA PHE A 965 14.28 24.19 28.53
C PHE A 965 14.32 22.90 29.35
N ILE A 966 14.80 23.00 30.59
CA ILE A 966 14.90 21.89 31.54
C ILE A 966 14.03 22.22 32.75
N VAL A 967 13.16 21.29 33.14
CA VAL A 967 12.22 21.48 34.24
C VAL A 967 12.36 20.35 35.25
N THR A 968 12.36 20.69 36.54
CA THR A 968 12.07 19.74 37.61
C THR A 968 10.71 20.06 38.23
N LEU A 969 9.95 19.03 38.56
CA LEU A 969 8.64 19.17 39.20
C LEU A 969 8.80 19.41 40.71
N ALA A 970 7.79 20.01 41.34
CA ALA A 970 7.72 20.12 42.80
C ALA A 970 7.58 18.73 43.46
N ASP A 971 8.05 18.62 44.72
CA ASP A 971 7.97 17.36 45.47
C ASP A 971 6.52 16.86 45.60
N GLY A 972 6.28 15.61 45.19
CA GLY A 972 4.97 14.96 45.28
C GLY A 972 4.07 15.06 44.03
N GLU A 973 4.47 15.83 43.01
CA GLU A 973 3.75 15.95 41.74
C GLU A 973 3.91 14.70 40.86
N LYS A 974 2.84 14.25 40.18
CA LYS A 974 2.87 13.07 39.29
C LYS A 974 2.84 13.47 37.81
N PHE A 975 3.38 12.60 36.94
CA PHE A 975 3.34 12.83 35.49
C PHE A 975 1.93 12.84 34.90
N THR A 976 0.95 12.22 35.56
CA THR A 976 -0.47 12.30 35.18
C THR A 976 -1.09 13.67 35.35
N ASP A 977 -0.54 14.47 36.23
CA ASP A 977 -1.07 15.79 36.56
C ASP A 977 -0.62 16.82 35.51
N ILE A 978 0.36 16.46 34.67
CA ILE A 978 0.83 17.26 33.56
C ILE A 978 -0.22 17.22 32.43
N PRO A 979 -0.62 18.38 31.89
CA PRO A 979 -1.54 18.42 30.77
C PRO A 979 -1.01 17.64 29.54
N LYS A 980 -1.85 16.79 28.94
CA LYS A 980 -1.51 15.92 27.80
C LYS A 980 -0.73 16.64 26.69
N TYR A 981 -1.18 17.83 26.28
CA TYR A 981 -0.53 18.56 25.18
C TYR A 981 0.92 18.97 25.51
N ILE A 982 1.29 19.13 26.78
CA ILE A 982 2.69 19.33 27.19
C ILE A 982 3.45 18.01 27.09
N LEU A 983 2.86 16.89 27.53
CA LEU A 983 3.47 15.55 27.40
C LEU A 983 3.73 15.19 25.93
N ASP A 984 2.86 15.63 25.02
CA ASP A 984 3.02 15.43 23.58
C ASP A 984 4.25 16.18 23.00
N MET A 985 4.67 17.26 23.66
CA MET A 985 5.81 18.10 23.29
C MET A 985 7.10 17.78 24.04
N ALA A 986 7.02 17.54 25.35
CA ALA A 986 8.16 17.30 26.22
C ALA A 986 8.78 15.90 26.01
N CYS A 987 10.00 15.73 26.53
CA CYS A 987 10.60 14.41 26.76
C CYS A 987 10.84 14.25 28.26
N LEU A 988 10.26 13.22 28.86
CA LEU A 988 10.40 12.95 30.29
C LEU A 988 11.61 12.04 30.48
N VAL A 989 12.60 12.46 31.26
CA VAL A 989 13.84 11.68 31.44
C VAL A 989 13.95 11.28 32.90
N ASP A 990 13.83 9.97 33.15
CA ASP A 990 13.97 9.38 34.48
C ASP A 990 15.43 8.92 34.68
N LEU A 991 16.19 9.66 35.48
CA LEU A 991 17.64 9.51 35.62
C LEU A 991 18.00 8.64 36.83
N SER A 992 18.88 7.67 36.62
CA SER A 992 19.51 6.88 37.68
C SER A 992 20.88 7.47 38.03
N LEU A 993 20.92 8.34 39.04
CA LEU A 993 22.14 9.06 39.45
C LEU A 993 22.72 8.48 40.75
N LYS A 994 24.05 8.41 40.86
CA LYS A 994 24.75 7.96 42.08
C LYS A 994 25.89 8.91 42.45
N SER A 995 26.16 9.04 43.75
CA SER A 995 27.31 9.81 44.26
C SER A 995 28.62 9.21 43.76
N GLY A 996 29.45 10.05 43.11
CA GLY A 996 30.76 9.66 42.61
C GLY A 996 31.82 9.69 43.72
N ASP A 997 31.79 8.73 44.66
CA ASP A 997 32.88 8.57 45.62
C ASP A 997 34.07 7.84 44.97
N ALA A 998 35.29 8.31 45.28
CA ALA A 998 36.57 7.79 44.74
C ALA A 998 36.79 6.28 44.95
N ARG A 999 35.98 5.60 45.79
CA ARG A 999 35.99 4.14 45.96
C ARG A 999 35.40 3.37 44.77
N THR A 1000 34.65 4.02 43.89
CA THR A 1000 33.95 3.36 42.76
C THR A 1000 34.85 3.14 41.53
N ARG A 1001 36.11 3.58 41.58
CA ARG A 1001 37.14 3.32 40.55
C ARG A 1001 37.39 1.82 40.28
N LEU A 1002 36.99 0.93 41.20
CA LEU A 1002 37.26 -0.51 41.16
C LEU A 1002 36.07 -1.38 40.69
N VAL A 1003 34.89 -0.81 40.47
CA VAL A 1003 33.66 -1.60 40.21
C VAL A 1003 33.15 -1.47 38.77
N ALA A 1004 33.55 -0.42 38.02
CA ALA A 1004 33.12 -0.24 36.63
C ALA A 1004 33.81 -1.21 35.62
N GLU A 1005 34.83 -1.95 36.04
CA GLU A 1005 35.58 -2.89 35.16
C GLU A 1005 35.31 -4.39 35.46
N LYS A 1006 34.35 -4.74 36.33
CA LYS A 1006 34.16 -6.15 36.77
C LYS A 1006 33.06 -6.96 36.05
N THR A 1007 32.44 -6.44 35.00
CA THR A 1007 31.49 -7.20 34.17
C THR A 1007 32.02 -7.36 32.75
N GLY A 1008 33.03 -8.22 32.60
CA GLY A 1008 33.59 -8.65 31.33
C GLY A 1008 34.73 -9.62 31.63
N GLU A 1009 34.48 -10.91 31.48
CA GLU A 1009 35.43 -11.98 31.77
C GLU A 1009 36.71 -11.88 30.92
N GLU A 1010 37.81 -12.37 31.50
CA GLU A 1010 39.21 -12.34 31.08
C GLU A 1010 39.48 -13.07 29.75
N GLU A 1011 40.46 -12.60 28.96
CA GLU A 1011 41.71 -13.35 28.72
C GLU A 1011 42.76 -12.53 27.95
N ASN A 1012 43.97 -12.50 28.52
CA ASN A 1012 45.27 -12.30 27.87
C ASN A 1012 45.67 -10.89 27.37
N GLY A 1013 46.13 -10.08 28.32
CA GLY A 1013 47.53 -9.62 28.31
C GLY A 1013 47.90 -8.44 27.41
N GLU A 1014 47.65 -7.22 27.89
CA GLU A 1014 48.53 -6.05 27.67
C GLU A 1014 48.19 -4.91 28.66
N MET A 1015 48.47 -5.17 29.94
CA MET A 1015 48.22 -4.26 31.05
C MET A 1015 49.41 -3.29 31.22
N ARG A 1016 49.56 -2.32 30.30
CA ARG A 1016 50.57 -1.26 30.46
C ARG A 1016 50.33 0.06 29.71
N ILE A 1017 49.30 0.16 28.88
CA ILE A 1017 49.09 1.34 28.00
C ILE A 1017 48.04 2.32 28.56
N VAL A 1018 47.10 1.84 29.39
CA VAL A 1018 45.90 2.63 29.78
C VAL A 1018 46.19 3.72 30.83
N GLU A 1019 47.18 3.55 31.72
CA GLU A 1019 47.49 4.57 32.74
C GLU A 1019 48.11 5.84 32.14
N GLN A 1020 48.83 5.75 31.02
CA GLN A 1020 49.44 6.93 30.36
C GLN A 1020 48.45 7.72 29.48
N GLU A 1021 47.40 7.09 28.97
CA GLU A 1021 46.37 7.79 28.18
C GLU A 1021 45.41 8.59 29.05
N ILE A 1022 45.05 8.09 30.23
CA ILE A 1022 44.11 8.77 31.14
C ILE A 1022 44.73 10.01 31.81
N GLU A 1023 46.05 10.02 32.05
CA GLU A 1023 46.74 11.24 32.55
C GLU A 1023 46.95 12.31 31.47
N ARG A 1024 46.93 11.95 30.18
CA ARG A 1024 46.96 12.92 29.06
C ARG A 1024 45.62 13.60 28.81
N GLU A 1025 44.51 12.92 29.07
CA GLU A 1025 43.15 13.45 28.81
C GLU A 1025 42.62 14.43 29.87
N ARG A 1026 43.35 14.64 30.98
CA ARG A 1026 42.98 15.56 32.07
C ARG A 1026 42.89 17.06 31.69
N THR A 1027 43.25 17.47 30.47
CA THR A 1027 43.48 18.90 30.14
C THR A 1027 42.95 19.39 28.80
N SER A 1028 42.02 18.69 28.12
CA SER A 1028 41.41 19.22 26.88
C SER A 1028 39.92 18.89 26.76
N PHE A 1029 39.10 19.33 27.72
CA PHE A 1029 37.64 19.30 27.53
C PHE A 1029 37.24 20.39 26.52
N GLN A 1030 36.71 19.98 25.37
CA GLN A 1030 36.08 20.87 24.39
C GLN A 1030 34.56 20.71 24.50
N SER A 1031 33.84 21.81 24.72
CA SER A 1031 32.37 21.81 24.79
C SER A 1031 31.75 21.36 23.47
N LEU A 1032 30.67 20.59 23.55
CA LEU A 1032 29.93 20.16 22.36
C LEU A 1032 29.21 21.36 21.72
N ALA A 1033 29.58 21.71 20.49
CA ALA A 1033 28.93 22.78 19.74
C ALA A 1033 27.54 22.36 19.22
N TYR A 1034 26.63 23.32 19.06
CA TYR A 1034 25.28 23.12 18.50
C TYR A 1034 25.35 22.51 17.11
N SER A 1035 26.15 23.07 16.19
CA SER A 1035 26.30 22.54 14.83
C SER A 1035 26.81 21.09 14.82
N GLN A 1036 27.74 20.75 15.71
CA GLN A 1036 28.25 19.38 15.87
C GLN A 1036 27.15 18.43 16.35
N PHE A 1037 26.41 18.81 17.40
CA PHE A 1037 25.30 18.00 17.92
C PHE A 1037 24.16 17.86 16.90
N ALA A 1038 23.79 18.94 16.22
CA ALA A 1038 22.75 18.94 15.20
C ALA A 1038 23.14 18.06 14.00
N LYS A 1039 24.42 18.06 13.60
CA LYS A 1039 24.94 17.18 12.54
C LYS A 1039 24.96 15.72 12.97
N LEU A 1040 25.39 15.42 14.20
CA LEU A 1040 25.35 14.07 14.78
C LEU A 1040 23.92 13.52 14.84
N SER A 1041 22.96 14.31 15.29
CA SER A 1041 21.55 13.92 15.34
C SER A 1041 20.95 13.70 13.95
N ARG A 1042 21.27 14.55 12.96
CA ARG A 1042 20.84 14.37 11.56
C ARG A 1042 21.43 13.10 10.94
N ASN A 1043 22.73 12.85 11.16
CA ASN A 1043 23.38 11.62 10.69
C ASN A 1043 22.76 10.40 11.36
N ALA A 1044 22.50 10.45 12.67
CA ALA A 1044 21.84 9.36 13.38
C ALA A 1044 20.48 9.01 12.75
N LEU A 1045 19.62 10.00 12.49
CA LEU A 1045 18.31 9.80 11.85
C LEU A 1045 18.42 9.21 10.43
N ARG A 1046 19.48 9.55 9.69
CA ARG A 1046 19.72 9.02 8.34
C ARG A 1046 20.25 7.58 8.37
N ASP A 1047 21.18 7.30 9.28
CA ASP A 1047 22.03 6.12 9.24
C ASP A 1047 21.53 4.98 10.15
N TYR A 1048 20.66 5.27 11.14
CA TYR A 1048 20.18 4.30 12.12
C TYR A 1048 18.65 4.23 12.15
N GLN A 1049 18.09 3.03 11.99
CA GLN A 1049 16.66 2.73 12.05
C GLN A 1049 16.45 1.40 12.76
N ILE A 1050 15.36 1.28 13.54
CA ILE A 1050 14.97 -0.01 14.16
C ILE A 1050 14.13 -0.85 13.20
N ASP A 1051 14.10 -2.17 13.46
CA ASP A 1051 13.28 -3.12 12.71
C ASP A 1051 11.79 -2.73 12.70
N GLU A 1052 11.13 -2.86 11.54
CA GLU A 1052 9.70 -2.61 11.34
C GLU A 1052 8.81 -3.42 12.32
N VAL A 1053 9.25 -4.61 12.73
CA VAL A 1053 8.58 -5.45 13.72
C VAL A 1053 8.49 -4.76 15.07
N LEU A 1054 9.51 -3.98 15.44
CA LEU A 1054 9.53 -3.20 16.68
C LEU A 1054 8.59 -1.99 16.58
N TRP A 1055 8.54 -1.29 15.45
CA TRP A 1055 7.56 -0.21 15.25
C TRP A 1055 6.10 -0.68 15.30
N LYS A 1056 5.80 -1.88 14.79
CA LYS A 1056 4.46 -2.48 14.90
C LYS A 1056 4.02 -2.75 16.33
N ARG A 1057 4.95 -2.79 17.30
CA ARG A 1057 4.61 -2.89 18.73
C ARG A 1057 3.99 -1.58 19.22
N VAL A 1058 4.49 -0.44 18.76
CA VAL A 1058 3.94 0.90 19.06
C VAL A 1058 2.51 1.05 18.51
N ASP A 1059 2.28 0.65 17.26
CA ASP A 1059 0.94 0.67 16.64
C ASP A 1059 -0.09 -0.16 17.43
N LYS A 1060 0.32 -1.34 17.95
CA LYS A 1060 -0.54 -2.18 18.79
C LYS A 1060 -0.87 -1.52 20.13
N THR A 1061 0.09 -0.82 20.72
CA THR A 1061 -0.14 -0.07 21.96
C THR A 1061 -1.09 1.10 21.72
N GLU A 1062 -0.93 1.83 20.62
CA GLU A 1062 -1.87 2.87 20.19
C GLU A 1062 -3.29 2.31 20.00
N GLU A 1063 -3.43 1.19 19.28
CA GLU A 1063 -4.72 0.53 19.04
C GLU A 1063 -5.41 0.13 20.36
N TYR A 1064 -4.65 -0.39 21.32
CA TYR A 1064 -5.19 -0.72 22.64
C TYR A 1064 -5.73 0.51 23.37
N VAL A 1065 -4.95 1.60 23.43
CA VAL A 1065 -5.35 2.84 24.10
C VAL A 1065 -6.57 3.44 23.40
N GLN A 1066 -6.58 3.45 22.06
CA GLN A 1066 -7.70 3.92 21.26
C GLN A 1066 -8.98 3.12 21.53
N ASN A 1067 -8.89 1.79 21.62
CA ASN A 1067 -10.04 0.94 21.94
C ASN A 1067 -10.55 1.16 23.38
N ALA A 1068 -9.67 1.52 24.31
CA ALA A 1068 -10.02 1.75 25.71
C ALA A 1068 -10.66 3.13 25.97
N CYS A 1069 -10.18 4.20 25.34
CA CYS A 1069 -10.63 5.58 25.60
C CYS A 1069 -11.35 6.28 24.43
N GLY A 1070 -11.30 5.71 23.21
CA GLY A 1070 -12.03 6.19 22.03
C GLY A 1070 -11.37 7.33 21.23
N GLU A 1071 -10.53 8.16 21.84
CA GLU A 1071 -10.00 9.40 21.24
C GLU A 1071 -8.46 9.54 21.26
N TYR A 1072 -7.71 8.44 21.36
CA TYR A 1072 -6.24 8.49 21.34
C TYR A 1072 -5.65 8.13 19.96
N ARG A 1073 -4.69 8.94 19.50
CA ARG A 1073 -3.89 8.70 18.29
C ARG A 1073 -2.53 9.38 18.41
N ILE A 1074 -1.48 8.78 17.86
CA ILE A 1074 -0.13 9.34 17.79
C ILE A 1074 -0.01 10.21 16.53
N GLU A 1075 0.37 11.47 16.71
CA GLU A 1075 0.51 12.44 15.62
C GLU A 1075 1.87 12.35 14.90
N ASN A 1076 1.96 12.89 13.68
CA ASN A 1076 3.22 12.85 12.89
C ASN A 1076 4.40 13.49 13.61
N LYS A 1077 4.17 14.59 14.34
CA LYS A 1077 5.23 15.23 15.13
C LYS A 1077 5.74 14.32 16.24
N GLN A 1078 4.83 13.57 16.87
CA GLN A 1078 5.20 12.62 17.93
C GLN A 1078 5.99 11.45 17.36
N TRP A 1079 5.58 10.93 16.19
CA TRP A 1079 6.33 9.92 15.44
C TRP A 1079 7.73 10.40 15.08
N HIS A 1080 7.86 11.58 14.47
CA HIS A 1080 9.17 12.13 14.09
C HIS A 1080 10.09 12.32 15.30
N ARG A 1081 9.55 12.79 16.43
CA ARG A 1081 10.31 12.92 17.68
C ARG A 1081 10.72 11.54 18.24
N LEU A 1082 9.86 10.53 18.10
CA LEU A 1082 10.14 9.15 18.51
C LEU A 1082 11.26 8.53 17.65
N GLU A 1083 11.24 8.75 16.34
CA GLU A 1083 12.31 8.32 15.43
C GLU A 1083 13.64 9.00 15.73
N LYS A 1084 13.64 10.33 15.87
CA LYS A 1084 14.83 11.10 16.27
C LYS A 1084 15.43 10.56 17.56
N TYR A 1085 14.59 10.25 18.55
CA TYR A 1085 15.03 9.65 19.82
C TYR A 1085 15.71 8.29 19.59
N VAL A 1086 15.00 7.35 18.94
CA VAL A 1086 15.48 5.98 18.75
C VAL A 1086 16.75 5.95 17.91
N ALA A 1087 16.80 6.71 16.82
CA ALA A 1087 17.96 6.78 15.93
C ALA A 1087 19.20 7.32 16.67
N THR A 1088 19.03 8.39 17.46
CA THR A 1088 20.12 8.93 18.28
C THR A 1088 20.59 7.93 19.35
N TYR A 1089 19.65 7.19 19.96
CA TYR A 1089 19.96 6.17 20.95
C TYR A 1089 20.79 5.03 20.36
N LEU A 1090 20.41 4.54 19.18
CA LEU A 1090 21.16 3.52 18.44
C LEU A 1090 22.53 4.00 18.01
N ALA A 1091 22.61 5.22 17.45
CA ALA A 1091 23.85 5.82 17.03
C ALA A 1091 24.83 6.02 18.20
N ALA A 1092 24.32 6.17 19.42
CA ALA A 1092 25.11 6.23 20.64
C ALA A 1092 25.53 4.84 21.19
N GLY A 1093 25.29 3.75 20.46
CA GLY A 1093 25.66 2.38 20.84
C GLY A 1093 24.60 1.64 21.64
N GLY A 1094 23.32 2.00 21.49
CA GLY A 1094 22.17 1.33 22.09
C GLY A 1094 21.71 0.08 21.34
N GLU A 1095 21.07 -0.85 22.06
CA GLU A 1095 20.32 -1.96 21.44
C GLU A 1095 18.91 -1.51 21.04
N GLU A 1096 18.35 -2.10 19.98
CA GLU A 1096 17.06 -1.69 19.41
C GLU A 1096 15.87 -1.81 20.39
N GLU A 1097 15.81 -2.89 21.14
CA GLU A 1097 14.71 -3.11 22.10
C GLU A 1097 14.83 -2.18 23.31
N GLU A 1098 16.05 -1.90 23.76
CA GLU A 1098 16.31 -0.93 24.83
C GLU A 1098 15.95 0.50 24.37
N ALA A 1099 16.32 0.86 23.14
CA ALA A 1099 16.03 2.16 22.53
C ALA A 1099 14.51 2.39 22.45
N LEU A 1100 13.77 1.38 22.00
CA LEU A 1100 12.32 1.47 21.88
C LEU A 1100 11.62 1.53 23.24
N ASP A 1101 12.04 0.74 24.23
CA ASP A 1101 11.49 0.81 25.60
C ASP A 1101 11.71 2.21 26.20
N CYS A 1102 12.91 2.77 26.05
CA CYS A 1102 13.21 4.13 26.51
C CYS A 1102 12.34 5.17 25.80
N ALA A 1103 12.23 5.09 24.48
CA ALA A 1103 11.45 6.04 23.69
C ALA A 1103 9.96 5.99 24.07
N MET A 1104 9.41 4.79 24.26
CA MET A 1104 8.03 4.57 24.72
C MET A 1104 7.81 5.13 26.12
N ALA A 1105 8.67 4.76 27.07
CA ALA A 1105 8.57 5.17 28.47
C ALA A 1105 8.66 6.70 28.65
N GLN A 1106 9.52 7.37 27.88
CA GLN A 1106 9.83 8.78 28.04
C GLN A 1106 8.92 9.73 27.24
N ARG A 1107 8.30 9.23 26.16
CA ARG A 1107 7.54 10.09 25.23
C ARG A 1107 6.07 9.73 25.09
N LEU A 1108 5.73 8.45 24.99
CA LEU A 1108 4.37 8.04 24.62
C LEU A 1108 3.55 7.56 25.81
N ILE A 1109 4.14 6.74 26.68
CA ILE A 1109 3.42 6.11 27.79
C ILE A 1109 2.80 7.13 28.77
N PRO A 1110 3.46 8.23 29.16
CA PRO A 1110 2.84 9.22 30.02
C PRO A 1110 1.55 9.82 29.42
N ALA A 1111 1.57 10.19 28.13
CA ALA A 1111 0.40 10.72 27.43
C ALA A 1111 -0.70 9.66 27.24
N MET A 1112 -0.31 8.41 27.00
CA MET A 1112 -1.23 7.26 26.93
C MET A 1112 -1.90 7.00 28.28
N ALA A 1113 -1.14 7.05 29.37
CA ALA A 1113 -1.62 6.84 30.73
C ALA A 1113 -2.65 7.91 31.15
N VAL A 1114 -2.38 9.19 30.87
CA VAL A 1114 -3.36 10.29 31.08
C VAL A 1114 -4.65 10.05 30.28
N SER A 1115 -4.52 9.58 29.03
CA SER A 1115 -5.69 9.30 28.19
C SER A 1115 -6.50 8.11 28.71
N LEU A 1116 -5.83 7.08 29.21
CA LEU A 1116 -6.46 5.93 29.87
C LEU A 1116 -7.12 6.29 31.21
N ALA A 1117 -6.53 7.22 31.98
CA ALA A 1117 -7.11 7.73 33.24
C ALA A 1117 -8.52 8.28 33.05
N THR A 1118 -8.78 8.91 31.90
CA THR A 1118 -10.09 9.50 31.58
C THR A 1118 -11.14 8.46 31.13
N ALA A 1119 -10.75 7.19 30.97
CA ALA A 1119 -11.64 6.12 30.52
C ALA A 1119 -12.48 5.53 31.67
N LYS A 1120 -13.73 5.13 31.37
CA LYS A 1120 -14.72 4.65 32.37
C LYS A 1120 -14.40 3.32 33.08
N LYS A 1121 -13.28 2.65 32.76
CA LYS A 1121 -12.92 1.32 33.32
C LYS A 1121 -11.47 1.36 33.76
N SER A 1122 -11.20 1.05 35.03
CA SER A 1122 -9.84 0.95 35.61
C SER A 1122 -8.98 -0.06 34.83
N PRO A 1123 -8.00 0.37 34.01
CA PRO A 1123 -7.33 -0.47 33.02
C PRO A 1123 -5.83 -0.69 33.26
N GLU A 1124 -5.27 -0.31 34.41
CA GLU A 1124 -3.81 -0.23 34.63
C GLU A 1124 -3.08 -1.57 34.60
N GLU A 1125 -3.50 -2.54 35.42
CA GLU A 1125 -2.92 -3.88 35.40
C GLU A 1125 -3.06 -4.51 34.01
N LYS A 1126 -4.17 -4.22 33.32
CA LYS A 1126 -4.36 -4.65 31.93
C LYS A 1126 -3.43 -3.96 30.97
N PHE A 1127 -3.09 -2.68 31.16
CA PHE A 1127 -2.21 -1.94 30.27
C PHE A 1127 -0.74 -2.37 30.46
N ALA A 1128 -0.26 -2.50 31.70
CA ALA A 1128 1.06 -3.05 31.99
C ALA A 1128 1.20 -4.48 31.42
N HIS A 1129 0.21 -5.34 31.67
CA HIS A 1129 0.19 -6.69 31.10
C HIS A 1129 0.07 -6.67 29.57
N THR A 1130 -0.62 -5.68 28.99
CA THR A 1130 -0.68 -5.51 27.53
C THR A 1130 0.69 -5.12 26.98
N LEU A 1131 1.43 -4.22 27.62
CA LEU A 1131 2.79 -3.87 27.22
C LEU A 1131 3.71 -5.10 27.27
N GLU A 1132 3.67 -5.87 28.36
CA GLU A 1132 4.41 -7.14 28.50
C GLU A 1132 4.03 -8.14 27.41
N ASN A 1133 2.75 -8.24 27.03
CA ASN A 1133 2.31 -9.11 25.94
C ASN A 1133 2.71 -8.60 24.54
N VAL A 1134 2.75 -7.28 24.35
CA VAL A 1134 3.05 -6.65 23.05
C VAL A 1134 4.56 -6.66 22.77
N PHE A 1135 5.39 -6.44 23.79
CA PHE A 1135 6.84 -6.32 23.66
C PHE A 1135 7.65 -7.47 24.26
N GLY A 1136 7.06 -8.30 25.14
CA GLY A 1136 7.74 -9.37 25.86
C GLY A 1136 8.19 -8.94 27.26
N GLU A 1137 8.07 -9.82 28.26
CA GLU A 1137 8.33 -9.54 29.69
C GLU A 1137 9.75 -9.01 29.99
N GLY A 1138 10.74 -9.26 29.12
CA GLY A 1138 12.12 -8.80 29.31
C GLY A 1138 12.47 -7.44 28.67
N HIS A 1139 11.62 -6.90 27.79
CA HIS A 1139 12.00 -5.81 26.87
C HIS A 1139 11.23 -4.50 27.08
N VAL A 1140 10.36 -4.42 28.11
CA VAL A 1140 9.56 -3.22 28.44
C VAL A 1140 9.63 -2.84 29.91
N ASN A 1141 10.72 -3.20 30.59
CA ASN A 1141 10.84 -3.00 32.03
C ASN A 1141 10.68 -1.52 32.42
N ARG A 1142 11.19 -0.57 31.62
CA ARG A 1142 11.06 0.86 31.92
C ARG A 1142 9.63 1.35 31.65
N SER A 1143 9.07 0.97 30.49
CA SER A 1143 7.68 1.25 30.13
C SER A 1143 6.68 0.77 31.19
N VAL A 1144 6.86 -0.46 31.68
CA VAL A 1144 6.04 -1.06 32.73
C VAL A 1144 6.25 -0.36 34.08
N LYS A 1145 7.50 0.00 34.44
CA LYS A 1145 7.80 0.78 35.65
C LYS A 1145 7.07 2.13 35.63
N VAL A 1146 7.08 2.83 34.50
CA VAL A 1146 6.36 4.11 34.33
C VAL A 1146 4.87 3.90 34.55
N VAL A 1147 4.24 2.92 33.88
CA VAL A 1147 2.81 2.61 34.07
C VAL A 1147 2.50 2.31 35.55
N LYS A 1148 3.27 1.45 36.20
CA LYS A 1148 3.07 1.09 37.62
C LYS A 1148 3.26 2.27 38.58
N SER A 1149 4.19 3.18 38.26
CA SER A 1149 4.43 4.39 39.07
C SER A 1149 3.36 5.47 38.92
N THR A 1150 2.40 5.27 38.00
CA THR A 1150 1.42 6.29 37.63
C THR A 1150 0.15 6.27 38.51
N ASP A 1151 -0.08 5.22 39.30
CA ASP A 1151 -1.07 5.13 40.39
C ASP A 1151 -2.46 5.73 40.01
N LEU A 1152 -3.16 5.16 39.02
CA LEU A 1152 -4.47 5.64 38.53
C LEU A 1152 -5.67 5.06 39.33
N ASN A 1153 -5.50 4.92 40.64
CA ASN A 1153 -6.60 4.62 41.56
C ASN A 1153 -7.33 5.90 42.00
N VAL A 1154 -8.16 6.45 41.11
CA VAL A 1154 -9.33 7.28 41.47
C VAL A 1154 -10.53 6.88 40.63
#